data_AF-A0A6G2I2P2-F1
#
_entry.id   AF-A0A6G2I2P2-F1
#
_cell.length_a   1.000
_cell.length_b   1.000
_cell.length_c   1.000
_cell.angle_alpha   90.00
_cell.angle_beta   90.00
_cell.angle_gamma   90.00
#
_symmetry.space_group_name_H-M   'P 1'
#
loop_
_entity.id
_entity.type
_entity.pdbx_description
1 polymer ?
#
loop_
_entity_poly.entity_id
_entity_poly.type
_entity_poly.pdbx_seq_one_letter_code
_entity_poly.pdbx_strand_id
1 'polypeptide(L)'
;MSSEIIRLAARVAALERQLARTTRTARMAYSSIEDGAIEVYDRDGTLRGSLGMQDDGTVGFVAHNGPPPPTPTAPTVESALSGLIITWPGTWTDAETAPLDLADVQVHISTTADVEPDTTRPVATFNTSAGGSITIATETYDAVWVRLIAVNTSGTAGQPSAAVQGQARKAVPDDLVNAIIDETKLARGAVTDAALALGAVNSTALADGAVLAEKLAANSVTMGKLANGAVTLSALGGALADTTSQRLVDAMGEATAWQTTDRGTGAVWTHLSGVTDAPTGQTVGEARGFVRLRGTTLVPYEPGVLYRISARIRATAQLASGPDSVYVGVLGVGADKTTLVNRTGANLPTSHYYAATSARSMPTTDGWVTVVGYLKDRAASGSAGPNNDPRAPGSVHEAVRYITPYLWLNYSSMGVSGSTAVMQVDAVAIEALKTGVVDATNLVSGSVTAAALAADSVIAGKVAADAITGREIAANSVTASEIAAASISTDKLIVAGGTNVLSDPSFEGGYTTAIAKNEWSVVSSGNGSAKALRVDATATTATTRSLALTSLPILSGEQLYLAIDANASADWAGGALKFYARWLDGTGATVGFGVAQVDVPTRGSWQRLAATVTAPANTTAAIVWVESYQATAGTVLWDNAVVRPVIAGVQIADGAISTPKLLAGAVTADKLLAQAVTAEKIAALAVTTDKLSALAVTADKLAANAVTATKIAAGSIEATHIKAGAITAEKIDADAINGKVVTGAIVRTAASGRRLVLNPDSDSQPALEVFSGSSSETSPGRVRASVIDMGTWVQPEVVLESPLVASSRADVTLRSPELNGKGLVRLEPSDQTDGHAHVTVQNGGPNDDANITLYGARGSNAGGGYHSMVLKGSGITWHSGTRQMTYTDGILRAPNIVTGVVTITPTANTPTSVTVSGLNVSGTVFRAFVTASSTVPGTVVECTASSVTASGLTVWINRTSTTATSVWYLIIGS
;
A
#
# COMPACT_ATOMS: atom_id res chain seq x y z
N MET A 1 75.18 -10.22 -135.98
CA MET A 1 73.73 -9.87 -136.05
C MET A 1 72.94 -11.05 -135.51
N SER A 2 71.94 -10.99 -134.59
CA SER A 2 70.86 -10.04 -134.20
C SER A 2 69.47 -10.31 -134.84
N SER A 3 68.38 -9.92 -134.16
CA SER A 3 66.93 -10.16 -134.39
C SER A 3 66.30 -9.39 -135.57
N GLU A 4 65.42 -10.01 -136.40
CA GLU A 4 64.30 -9.35 -137.14
C GLU A 4 63.33 -10.33 -137.86
N ILE A 5 63.71 -11.58 -138.21
CA ILE A 5 62.92 -12.46 -139.12
C ILE A 5 61.82 -13.33 -138.45
N ILE A 6 61.70 -13.33 -137.12
CA ILE A 6 60.52 -13.88 -136.42
C ILE A 6 59.20 -13.16 -136.81
N ARG A 7 59.20 -12.05 -137.57
CA ARG A 7 58.03 -11.18 -137.73
C ARG A 7 57.13 -11.38 -138.97
N LEU A 8 57.49 -12.19 -139.97
CA LEU A 8 56.76 -12.17 -141.26
C LEU A 8 55.75 -13.33 -141.50
N ALA A 9 56.10 -14.61 -141.30
CA ALA A 9 55.28 -15.71 -141.86
C ALA A 9 54.12 -16.18 -140.97
N ALA A 10 54.04 -15.68 -139.74
CA ALA A 10 52.80 -15.72 -138.98
C ALA A 10 51.64 -14.95 -139.67
N ARG A 11 51.89 -14.11 -140.69
CA ARG A 11 50.86 -13.28 -141.36
C ARG A 11 50.08 -13.98 -142.49
N VAL A 12 50.49 -15.18 -142.91
CA VAL A 12 49.85 -15.91 -144.04
C VAL A 12 48.88 -17.01 -143.57
N ALA A 13 49.07 -17.58 -142.38
CA ALA A 13 48.04 -18.42 -141.73
C ALA A 13 46.68 -17.69 -141.50
N ALA A 14 46.56 -16.40 -141.79
CA ALA A 14 45.41 -15.58 -141.40
C ALA A 14 44.34 -15.34 -142.48
N LEU A 15 44.68 -15.36 -143.78
CA LEU A 15 43.76 -14.85 -144.82
C LEU A 15 42.80 -15.89 -145.44
N GLU A 16 43.11 -17.19 -145.49
CA GLU A 16 42.22 -18.19 -146.14
C GLU A 16 41.10 -18.73 -145.24
N ARG A 17 41.22 -18.55 -143.92
CA ARG A 17 40.06 -18.67 -143.02
C ARG A 17 39.01 -17.55 -143.23
N GLN A 18 39.29 -16.49 -143.98
CA GLN A 18 38.37 -15.34 -144.12
C GLN A 18 37.49 -15.38 -145.37
N LEU A 19 37.94 -16.10 -146.41
CA LEU A 19 37.32 -16.26 -147.71
C LEU A 19 35.79 -16.41 -147.68
N ALA A 20 35.33 -17.59 -147.28
CA ALA A 20 34.09 -18.04 -147.88
C ALA A 20 33.24 -18.86 -146.89
N ARG A 21 33.18 -18.58 -145.57
CA ARG A 21 32.60 -17.37 -144.96
C ARG A 21 31.75 -16.62 -145.95
N THR A 22 30.44 -16.51 -145.72
CA THR A 22 29.54 -15.88 -146.70
C THR A 22 29.44 -16.82 -147.92
N THR A 23 28.36 -17.54 -148.17
CA THR A 23 27.00 -17.19 -147.81
C THR A 23 26.19 -18.39 -148.30
N ARG A 24 25.48 -19.15 -147.45
CA ARG A 24 24.34 -18.69 -146.63
C ARG A 24 23.38 -17.91 -147.55
N THR A 25 22.08 -18.14 -147.64
CA THR A 25 21.07 -18.45 -146.61
C THR A 25 19.74 -18.39 -147.39
N ALA A 26 18.78 -19.29 -147.19
CA ALA A 26 17.68 -19.30 -146.21
C ALA A 26 16.55 -18.26 -146.44
N ARG A 27 15.28 -18.68 -146.28
CA ARG A 27 14.36 -18.29 -145.15
C ARG A 27 12.88 -18.68 -145.38
N MET A 28 12.12 -18.83 -144.27
CA MET A 28 10.73 -19.34 -144.12
C MET A 28 9.84 -18.43 -143.23
N ALA A 29 8.51 -18.67 -143.20
CA ALA A 29 7.44 -17.74 -142.76
C ALA A 29 6.52 -18.17 -141.59
N TYR A 30 6.88 -19.16 -140.74
CA TYR A 30 6.12 -19.49 -139.51
C TYR A 30 7.08 -19.90 -138.37
N SER A 31 7.37 -19.00 -137.43
CA SER A 31 8.16 -19.34 -136.22
C SER A 31 7.46 -18.86 -134.95
N SER A 32 7.07 -19.80 -134.09
CA SER A 32 6.88 -19.60 -132.67
C SER A 32 8.24 -19.30 -132.02
N ILE A 33 8.24 -18.46 -130.98
CA ILE A 33 9.38 -18.34 -130.08
C ILE A 33 9.08 -19.31 -128.93
N GLU A 34 9.30 -20.59 -129.19
CA GLU A 34 9.23 -21.64 -128.16
C GLU A 34 10.54 -21.60 -127.36
N ASP A 35 10.42 -21.36 -126.06
CA ASP A 35 11.53 -21.25 -125.09
C ASP A 35 12.56 -20.14 -125.37
N GLY A 36 12.11 -19.02 -125.96
CA GLY A 36 12.95 -17.85 -126.22
C GLY A 36 12.30 -16.53 -125.79
N ALA A 37 13.12 -15.52 -125.58
CA ALA A 37 12.66 -14.14 -125.42
C ALA A 37 13.03 -13.34 -126.67
N ILE A 38 12.20 -12.34 -127.01
CA ILE A 38 12.65 -11.27 -127.90
C ILE A 38 13.59 -10.39 -127.07
N GLU A 39 14.88 -10.54 -127.35
CA GLU A 39 15.91 -9.70 -126.79
C GLU A 39 15.98 -8.37 -127.55
N VAL A 40 15.65 -7.30 -126.83
CA VAL A 40 15.75 -5.92 -127.33
C VAL A 40 17.17 -5.46 -127.03
N TYR A 41 17.99 -5.31 -128.06
CA TYR A 41 19.33 -4.75 -127.97
C TYR A 41 19.31 -3.26 -128.37
N ASP A 42 20.17 -2.45 -127.75
CA ASP A 42 20.41 -1.09 -128.23
C ASP A 42 21.32 -1.05 -129.48
N ARG A 43 21.59 0.17 -129.98
CA ARG A 43 22.45 0.42 -131.14
C ARG A 43 23.88 -0.13 -130.99
N ASP A 44 24.33 -0.32 -129.74
CA ASP A 44 25.67 -0.74 -129.38
C ASP A 44 25.73 -2.26 -129.08
N GLY A 45 24.60 -2.96 -129.25
CA GLY A 45 24.51 -4.42 -129.09
C GLY A 45 24.36 -4.87 -127.64
N THR A 46 24.00 -3.96 -126.72
CA THR A 46 23.78 -4.30 -125.30
C THR A 46 22.30 -4.65 -125.08
N LEU A 47 22.03 -5.75 -124.37
CA LEU A 47 20.66 -6.17 -124.05
C LEU A 47 19.99 -5.13 -123.15
N ARG A 48 18.86 -4.56 -123.59
CA ARG A 48 18.07 -3.54 -122.89
C ARG A 48 16.74 -4.04 -122.34
N GLY A 49 16.26 -5.16 -122.85
CA GLY A 49 15.09 -5.80 -122.29
C GLY A 49 14.81 -7.12 -122.97
N SER A 50 14.07 -7.96 -122.30
CA SER A 50 13.57 -9.22 -122.84
C SER A 50 12.04 -9.19 -122.78
N LEU A 51 11.40 -9.49 -123.91
CA LEU A 51 9.95 -9.66 -124.01
C LEU A 51 9.67 -11.13 -124.31
N GLY A 52 9.10 -11.84 -123.35
CA GLY A 52 8.88 -13.27 -123.43
C GLY A 52 7.81 -13.76 -122.46
N MET A 53 7.43 -15.02 -122.62
CA MET A 53 6.53 -15.70 -121.70
C MET A 53 7.35 -16.15 -120.49
N GLN A 54 6.93 -15.75 -119.29
CA GLN A 54 7.56 -16.18 -118.04
C GLN A 54 7.12 -17.61 -117.69
N ASP A 55 7.84 -18.27 -116.78
CA ASP A 55 7.57 -19.66 -116.37
C ASP A 55 6.15 -19.88 -115.81
N ASP A 56 5.47 -18.81 -115.40
CA ASP A 56 4.09 -18.82 -114.91
C ASP A 56 3.01 -18.61 -115.99
N GLY A 57 3.43 -18.50 -117.26
CA GLY A 57 2.55 -18.32 -118.42
C GLY A 57 2.10 -16.88 -118.67
N THR A 58 2.54 -15.90 -117.86
CA THR A 58 2.30 -14.48 -118.13
C THR A 58 3.30 -13.94 -119.16
N VAL A 59 2.91 -12.89 -119.89
CA VAL A 59 3.82 -12.20 -120.81
C VAL A 59 4.26 -10.90 -120.14
N GLY A 60 5.55 -10.79 -119.85
CA GLY A 60 6.14 -9.66 -119.15
C GLY A 60 7.32 -9.09 -119.90
N PHE A 61 7.53 -7.77 -119.78
CA PHE A 61 8.76 -7.12 -120.20
C PHE A 61 9.70 -7.05 -119.00
N VAL A 62 10.89 -7.64 -119.11
CA VAL A 62 11.96 -7.48 -118.12
C VAL A 62 12.98 -6.52 -118.69
N ALA A 63 13.13 -5.35 -118.05
CA ALA A 63 14.15 -4.39 -118.39
C ALA A 63 15.52 -4.89 -117.91
N HIS A 64 16.55 -4.81 -118.76
CA HIS A 64 17.92 -5.19 -118.43
C HIS A 64 18.86 -4.03 -118.74
N ASN A 65 19.92 -3.87 -117.92
CA ASN A 65 20.94 -2.84 -118.11
C ASN A 65 20.32 -1.44 -118.33
N GLY A 66 19.36 -1.03 -117.50
CA GLY A 66 18.82 0.33 -117.54
C GLY A 66 19.90 1.38 -117.20
N PRO A 67 19.64 2.68 -117.47
CA PRO A 67 20.50 3.74 -116.96
C PRO A 67 20.57 3.68 -115.42
N PRO A 68 21.57 4.33 -114.80
CA PRO A 68 21.62 4.46 -113.34
C PRO A 68 20.26 4.89 -112.78
N PRO A 69 19.75 4.22 -111.72
CA PRO A 69 18.49 4.58 -111.09
C PRO A 69 18.40 6.06 -110.68
N PRO A 70 17.20 6.64 -110.66
CA PRO A 70 16.96 7.96 -110.10
C PRO A 70 17.31 8.01 -108.61
N THR A 71 17.52 9.21 -108.11
CA THR A 71 17.91 9.49 -106.74
C THR A 71 16.72 9.29 -105.80
N PRO A 72 16.78 8.38 -104.80
CA PRO A 72 15.74 8.28 -103.78
C PRO A 72 15.55 9.61 -103.04
N THR A 73 14.34 9.95 -102.62
CA THR A 73 14.15 11.06 -101.67
C THR A 73 14.82 10.75 -100.34
N ALA A 74 15.31 11.79 -99.65
CA ALA A 74 15.95 11.64 -98.35
C ALA A 74 15.05 10.87 -97.35
N PRO A 75 15.61 9.92 -96.56
CA PRO A 75 14.85 9.21 -95.54
C PRO A 75 14.48 10.10 -94.36
N THR A 76 13.48 9.71 -93.57
CA THR A 76 13.36 10.19 -92.19
C THR A 76 14.15 9.28 -91.26
N VAL A 77 14.83 9.87 -90.28
CA VAL A 77 15.71 9.17 -89.33
C VAL A 77 15.26 9.49 -87.91
N GLU A 78 14.84 8.47 -87.17
CA GLU A 78 14.38 8.60 -85.78
C GLU A 78 15.32 7.86 -84.81
N SER A 79 15.48 8.40 -83.61
CA SER A 79 16.29 7.79 -82.55
C SER A 79 15.61 6.58 -81.92
N ALA A 80 16.33 5.46 -81.79
CA ALA A 80 15.92 4.30 -81.01
C ALA A 80 16.94 3.98 -79.90
N LEU A 81 16.55 3.10 -78.96
CA LEU A 81 17.47 2.57 -77.94
C LEU A 81 18.59 1.80 -78.63
N SER A 82 19.82 2.30 -78.51
CA SER A 82 21.02 1.71 -79.14
C SER A 82 20.93 1.55 -80.67
N GLY A 83 20.14 2.40 -81.35
CA GLY A 83 20.00 2.35 -82.81
C GLY A 83 19.20 3.50 -83.42
N LEU A 84 18.87 3.37 -84.70
CA LEU A 84 18.07 4.32 -85.49
C LEU A 84 16.94 3.60 -86.23
N ILE A 85 15.83 4.30 -86.47
CA ILE A 85 14.76 3.86 -87.37
C ILE A 85 14.82 4.73 -88.63
N ILE A 86 15.03 4.10 -89.79
CA ILE A 86 15.15 4.76 -91.09
C ILE A 86 13.90 4.46 -91.89
N THR A 87 13.22 5.51 -92.35
CA THR A 87 12.00 5.37 -93.16
C THR A 87 12.16 6.06 -94.50
N TRP A 88 11.87 5.34 -95.59
CA TRP A 88 11.85 5.88 -96.95
C TRP A 88 10.43 5.76 -97.51
N PRO A 89 9.83 6.84 -98.06
CA PRO A 89 8.45 6.83 -98.54
C PRO A 89 8.24 6.20 -99.93
N GLY A 90 9.28 5.67 -100.57
CA GLY A 90 9.16 5.07 -101.91
C GLY A 90 9.17 6.08 -103.07
N THR A 91 9.50 7.34 -102.79
CA THR A 91 9.52 8.44 -103.78
C THR A 91 10.93 8.78 -104.24
N TRP A 92 11.01 9.44 -105.40
CA TRP A 92 12.25 9.79 -106.10
C TRP A 92 12.36 11.32 -106.26
N THR A 93 13.58 11.84 -106.24
CA THR A 93 13.84 13.29 -106.28
C THR A 93 13.82 13.84 -107.70
N ASP A 94 14.28 13.03 -108.66
CA ASP A 94 14.55 13.38 -110.05
C ASP A 94 13.75 12.51 -111.06
N ALA A 95 12.75 11.76 -110.58
CA ALA A 95 11.82 10.98 -111.40
C ALA A 95 10.42 10.87 -110.77
N GLU A 96 9.38 10.67 -111.57
CA GLU A 96 7.99 10.51 -111.08
C GLU A 96 7.64 9.05 -110.74
N THR A 97 8.32 8.07 -111.34
CA THR A 97 8.03 6.65 -111.17
C THR A 97 9.31 5.85 -110.94
N ALA A 98 9.21 4.76 -110.17
CA ALA A 98 10.33 3.85 -109.94
C ALA A 98 10.79 3.17 -111.25
N PRO A 99 12.10 2.89 -111.41
CA PRO A 99 12.61 2.11 -112.53
C PRO A 99 12.00 0.72 -112.55
N LEU A 100 11.68 0.23 -113.75
CA LEU A 100 11.18 -1.14 -113.94
C LEU A 100 12.25 -2.21 -113.64
N ASP A 101 13.52 -1.84 -113.61
CA ASP A 101 14.67 -2.69 -113.29
C ASP A 101 15.29 -2.41 -111.91
N LEU A 102 14.57 -1.75 -110.98
CA LEU A 102 15.05 -1.52 -109.63
C LEU A 102 15.27 -2.86 -108.89
N ALA A 103 16.47 -3.06 -108.34
CA ALA A 103 16.76 -4.22 -107.48
C ALA A 103 16.45 -3.91 -106.03
N ASP A 104 17.10 -2.89 -105.48
CA ASP A 104 16.96 -2.49 -104.08
C ASP A 104 17.32 -1.01 -103.87
N VAL A 105 16.89 -0.48 -102.73
CA VAL A 105 17.36 0.81 -102.22
C VAL A 105 18.14 0.56 -100.94
N GLN A 106 19.44 0.77 -101.03
CA GLN A 106 20.41 0.51 -99.99
C GLN A 106 20.47 1.63 -98.96
N VAL A 107 20.55 1.26 -97.68
CA VAL A 107 20.75 2.16 -96.54
C VAL A 107 22.22 2.13 -96.15
N HIS A 108 22.84 3.31 -96.10
CA HIS A 108 24.24 3.50 -95.73
C HIS A 108 24.36 4.47 -94.56
N ILE A 109 25.27 4.18 -93.64
CA ILE A 109 25.59 5.03 -92.49
C ILE A 109 27.05 5.47 -92.55
N SER A 110 27.32 6.72 -92.22
CA SER A 110 28.66 7.29 -92.10
C SER A 110 28.77 8.23 -90.90
N THR A 111 29.99 8.56 -90.47
CA THR A 111 30.23 9.48 -89.35
C THR A 111 30.21 10.96 -89.76
N THR A 112 30.26 11.27 -91.07
CA THR A 112 30.17 12.63 -91.60
C THR A 112 29.25 12.68 -92.81
N ALA A 113 28.64 13.84 -93.07
CA ALA A 113 27.61 13.97 -94.10
C ALA A 113 28.10 13.71 -95.53
N ASP A 114 29.39 13.89 -95.81
CA ASP A 114 29.96 13.97 -97.16
C ASP A 114 30.65 12.69 -97.65
N VAL A 115 30.59 11.59 -96.89
CA VAL A 115 31.19 10.32 -97.31
C VAL A 115 30.36 9.71 -98.44
N GLU A 116 31.04 9.34 -99.52
CA GLU A 116 30.41 8.61 -100.62
C GLU A 116 30.14 7.16 -100.19
N PRO A 117 28.89 6.66 -100.27
CA PRO A 117 28.58 5.34 -99.74
C PRO A 117 29.17 4.19 -100.55
N ASP A 118 29.66 3.15 -99.86
CA ASP A 118 30.16 1.91 -100.48
C ASP A 118 28.99 0.97 -100.81
N THR A 119 28.53 0.98 -102.05
CA THR A 119 27.37 0.21 -102.54
C THR A 119 27.55 -1.31 -102.49
N THR A 120 28.74 -1.80 -102.13
CA THR A 120 28.99 -3.24 -101.93
C THR A 120 28.71 -3.69 -100.49
N ARG A 121 28.54 -2.76 -99.54
CA ARG A 121 28.36 -3.05 -98.10
C ARG A 121 27.24 -2.21 -97.47
N PRO A 122 25.98 -2.36 -97.92
CA PRO A 122 24.87 -1.67 -97.29
C PRO A 122 24.64 -2.15 -95.85
N VAL A 123 24.20 -1.25 -94.98
CA VAL A 123 23.82 -1.60 -93.60
C VAL A 123 22.46 -2.30 -93.57
N ALA A 124 21.56 -1.92 -94.48
CA ALA A 124 20.29 -2.58 -94.73
C ALA A 124 19.80 -2.26 -96.15
N THR A 125 18.76 -2.93 -96.65
CA THR A 125 18.17 -2.64 -97.96
C THR A 125 16.63 -2.65 -97.90
N PHE A 126 16.01 -1.72 -98.63
CA PHE A 126 14.60 -1.78 -98.99
C PHE A 126 14.46 -2.54 -100.32
N ASN A 127 13.80 -3.69 -100.29
CA ASN A 127 13.63 -4.55 -101.48
C ASN A 127 12.30 -4.29 -102.21
N THR A 128 11.70 -3.12 -102.00
CA THR A 128 10.44 -2.72 -102.63
C THR A 128 10.49 -1.25 -103.02
N SER A 129 9.93 -0.92 -104.18
CA SER A 129 9.81 0.46 -104.67
C SER A 129 8.76 1.27 -103.92
N ALA A 130 7.94 0.65 -103.07
CA ALA A 130 6.90 1.33 -102.29
C ALA A 130 7.40 2.00 -101.00
N GLY A 131 8.68 1.82 -100.63
CA GLY A 131 9.23 2.33 -99.37
C GLY A 131 8.91 1.47 -98.14
N GLY A 132 9.30 1.95 -96.95
CA GLY A 132 9.11 1.27 -95.65
C GLY A 132 10.00 1.84 -94.54
N SER A 133 10.00 1.18 -93.38
CA SER A 133 10.86 1.51 -92.22
C SER A 133 11.75 0.34 -91.82
N ILE A 134 13.02 0.60 -91.49
CA ILE A 134 14.00 -0.39 -91.01
C ILE A 134 14.70 0.13 -89.75
N THR A 135 14.85 -0.72 -88.73
CA THR A 135 15.64 -0.42 -87.53
C THR A 135 17.05 -0.96 -87.66
N ILE A 136 18.05 -0.12 -87.40
CA ILE A 136 19.47 -0.46 -87.46
C ILE A 136 20.15 -0.17 -86.12
N ALA A 137 21.04 -1.06 -85.68
CA ALA A 137 21.86 -0.84 -84.50
C ALA A 137 23.04 0.08 -84.83
N THR A 138 23.42 0.95 -83.89
CA THR A 138 24.64 1.77 -84.02
C THR A 138 25.67 1.33 -82.99
N GLU A 139 26.93 1.23 -83.39
CA GLU A 139 28.02 0.85 -82.49
C GLU A 139 28.39 1.97 -81.50
N THR A 140 27.98 3.21 -81.80
CA THR A 140 28.19 4.39 -80.97
C THR A 140 26.89 5.15 -80.73
N TYR A 141 26.91 6.06 -79.75
CA TYR A 141 25.82 7.00 -79.48
C TYR A 141 26.11 8.40 -80.05
N ASP A 142 27.15 8.53 -80.87
CA ASP A 142 27.46 9.79 -81.54
C ASP A 142 26.54 9.96 -82.76
N ALA A 143 26.41 11.19 -83.24
CA ALA A 143 25.57 11.47 -84.40
C ALA A 143 26.18 10.85 -85.68
N VAL A 144 25.35 10.16 -86.45
CA VAL A 144 25.72 9.52 -87.72
C VAL A 144 24.83 10.04 -88.85
N TRP A 145 25.28 9.87 -90.08
CA TRP A 145 24.62 10.36 -91.28
C TRP A 145 24.16 9.21 -92.17
N VAL A 146 22.89 9.21 -92.53
CA VAL A 146 22.23 8.17 -93.30
C VAL A 146 21.97 8.65 -94.71
N ARG A 147 22.31 7.82 -95.70
CA ARG A 147 22.04 8.05 -97.12
C ARG A 147 21.43 6.80 -97.73
N LEU A 148 20.50 7.00 -98.66
CA LEU A 148 19.93 5.96 -99.51
C LEU A 148 20.54 5.99 -100.92
N ILE A 149 20.80 4.81 -101.50
CA ILE A 149 21.21 4.65 -102.91
C ILE A 149 20.34 3.57 -103.55
N ALA A 150 19.73 3.86 -104.69
CA ALA A 150 19.04 2.86 -105.48
C ALA A 150 19.99 2.14 -106.44
N VAL A 151 19.83 0.82 -106.55
CA VAL A 151 20.63 -0.04 -107.43
C VAL A 151 19.69 -0.82 -108.33
N ASN A 152 20.01 -0.91 -109.63
CA ASN A 152 19.23 -1.71 -110.56
C ASN A 152 19.66 -3.19 -110.56
N THR A 153 18.88 -4.05 -111.22
CA THR A 153 19.12 -5.50 -111.33
C THR A 153 20.44 -5.88 -112.01
N SER A 154 21.10 -4.94 -112.69
CA SER A 154 22.45 -5.11 -113.26
C SER A 154 23.58 -4.72 -112.29
N GLY A 155 23.26 -4.25 -111.08
CA GLY A 155 24.22 -3.80 -110.08
C GLY A 155 24.73 -2.37 -110.28
N THR A 156 24.10 -1.59 -111.18
CA THR A 156 24.46 -0.19 -111.41
C THR A 156 23.75 0.70 -110.38
N ALA A 157 24.52 1.47 -109.62
CA ALA A 157 24.03 2.38 -108.61
C ALA A 157 23.69 3.77 -109.18
N GLY A 158 22.60 4.37 -108.67
CA GLY A 158 22.20 5.76 -108.91
C GLY A 158 22.96 6.74 -108.02
N GLN A 159 22.55 8.02 -108.06
CA GLN A 159 23.07 9.02 -107.14
C GLN A 159 22.50 8.82 -105.72
N PRO A 160 23.29 9.12 -104.67
CA PRO A 160 22.81 9.06 -103.30
C PRO A 160 21.81 10.19 -102.99
N SER A 161 20.82 9.86 -102.17
CA SER A 161 19.94 10.86 -101.54
C SER A 161 20.73 11.84 -100.65
N ALA A 162 20.10 12.98 -100.32
CA ALA A 162 20.67 13.92 -99.36
C ALA A 162 20.90 13.25 -97.99
N ALA A 163 22.04 13.56 -97.36
CA ALA A 163 22.40 12.99 -96.06
C ALA A 163 21.47 13.48 -94.95
N VAL A 164 20.97 12.56 -94.13
CA VAL A 164 20.11 12.87 -92.97
C VAL A 164 20.79 12.40 -91.69
N GLN A 165 20.91 13.29 -90.71
CA GLN A 165 21.56 12.99 -89.45
C GLN A 165 20.61 12.25 -88.49
N GLY A 166 21.13 11.26 -87.77
CA GLY A 166 20.46 10.58 -86.67
C GLY A 166 21.42 10.31 -85.51
N GLN A 167 20.89 10.18 -84.30
CA GLN A 167 21.68 9.82 -83.12
C GLN A 167 20.91 8.78 -82.27
N ALA A 168 21.58 7.70 -81.87
CA ALA A 168 20.97 6.69 -81.00
C ALA A 168 20.77 7.22 -79.57
N ARG A 169 19.73 6.75 -78.89
CA ARG A 169 19.42 7.14 -77.51
C ARG A 169 20.00 6.13 -76.50
N LYS A 170 20.61 6.63 -75.41
CA LYS A 170 21.02 5.82 -74.25
C LYS A 170 19.82 5.41 -73.41
N ALA A 171 19.92 4.30 -72.69
CA ALA A 171 18.93 3.92 -71.70
C ALA A 171 18.86 4.96 -70.57
N VAL A 172 17.65 5.42 -70.25
CA VAL A 172 17.34 6.30 -69.13
C VAL A 172 16.64 5.50 -68.01
N PRO A 173 16.51 6.02 -66.78
CA PRO A 173 15.89 5.28 -65.67
C PRO A 173 14.49 4.72 -65.99
N ASP A 174 13.69 5.43 -66.79
CA ASP A 174 12.37 4.98 -67.20
C ASP A 174 12.40 3.79 -68.17
N ASP A 175 13.52 3.57 -68.86
CA ASP A 175 13.76 2.36 -69.66
C ASP A 175 14.08 1.13 -68.78
N LEU A 176 14.36 1.34 -67.48
CA LEU A 176 14.71 0.31 -66.50
C LEU A 176 13.59 0.09 -65.47
N VAL A 177 12.52 -0.61 -65.87
CA VAL A 177 11.43 -0.93 -64.95
C VAL A 177 11.85 -1.92 -63.85
N ASN A 178 11.09 -1.95 -62.75
CA ASN A 178 11.42 -2.81 -61.61
C ASN A 178 11.61 -4.27 -62.02
N ALA A 179 12.68 -4.90 -61.54
CA ALA A 179 13.09 -6.27 -61.87
C ALA A 179 13.31 -6.55 -63.37
N ILE A 180 13.46 -5.52 -64.22
CA ILE A 180 13.78 -5.75 -65.63
C ILE A 180 15.14 -6.44 -65.77
N ILE A 181 16.08 -6.24 -64.84
CA ILE A 181 17.34 -6.99 -64.79
C ILE A 181 17.22 -8.08 -63.73
N ASP A 182 17.18 -9.33 -64.17
CA ASP A 182 17.15 -10.53 -63.34
C ASP A 182 18.41 -11.37 -63.55
N GLU A 183 18.51 -12.50 -62.86
CA GLU A 183 19.66 -13.41 -62.88
C GLU A 183 19.99 -13.99 -64.26
N THR A 184 19.08 -13.91 -65.23
CA THR A 184 19.31 -14.38 -66.60
C THR A 184 19.88 -13.31 -67.53
N LYS A 185 19.75 -12.04 -67.15
CA LYS A 185 20.05 -10.89 -68.01
C LYS A 185 21.45 -10.31 -67.82
N LEU A 186 22.16 -10.73 -66.78
CA LEU A 186 23.57 -10.42 -66.58
C LEU A 186 24.40 -11.69 -66.68
N ALA A 187 25.29 -11.75 -67.67
CA ALA A 187 26.26 -12.83 -67.76
C ALA A 187 27.24 -12.78 -66.56
N ARG A 188 27.82 -13.92 -66.20
CA ARG A 188 28.86 -14.00 -65.16
C ARG A 188 30.02 -13.07 -65.52
N GLY A 189 30.30 -12.07 -64.68
CA GLY A 189 31.34 -11.07 -64.91
C GLY A 189 30.90 -9.86 -65.75
N ALA A 190 29.61 -9.73 -66.09
CA ALA A 190 29.09 -8.56 -66.80
C ALA A 190 29.23 -7.25 -65.99
N VAL A 191 29.21 -7.33 -64.66
CA VAL A 191 29.51 -6.21 -63.76
C VAL A 191 30.97 -6.33 -63.33
N THR A 192 31.84 -5.57 -63.98
CA THR A 192 33.27 -5.44 -63.63
C THR A 192 33.52 -4.17 -62.82
N ASP A 193 34.75 -3.97 -62.33
CA ASP A 193 35.13 -2.71 -61.66
C ASP A 193 34.91 -1.48 -62.55
N ALA A 194 34.96 -1.63 -63.88
CA ALA A 194 34.64 -0.55 -64.83
C ALA A 194 33.12 -0.26 -64.93
N ALA A 195 32.28 -1.23 -64.57
CA ALA A 195 30.82 -1.09 -64.53
C ALA A 195 30.32 -0.45 -63.22
N LEU A 196 31.17 -0.37 -62.18
CA LEU A 196 30.86 0.23 -60.89
C LEU A 196 31.77 1.44 -60.65
N ALA A 197 31.23 2.65 -60.81
CA ALA A 197 31.97 3.87 -60.47
C ALA A 197 32.31 3.94 -58.97
N LEU A 198 33.36 4.68 -58.61
CA LEU A 198 33.70 4.95 -57.21
C LEU A 198 32.50 5.59 -56.50
N GLY A 199 31.98 4.93 -55.46
CA GLY A 199 30.79 5.37 -54.73
C GLY A 199 29.44 4.95 -55.33
N ALA A 200 29.43 4.13 -56.39
CA ALA A 200 28.21 3.59 -57.00
C ALA A 200 27.39 2.74 -56.01
N VAL A 201 28.07 2.06 -55.08
CA VAL A 201 27.43 1.36 -53.95
C VAL A 201 27.64 2.19 -52.69
N ASN A 202 26.66 3.01 -52.35
CA ASN A 202 26.65 3.86 -51.15
C ASN A 202 25.69 3.29 -50.08
N SER A 203 25.56 3.98 -48.94
CA SER A 203 24.71 3.54 -47.84
C SER A 203 23.22 3.52 -48.14
N THR A 204 22.75 4.12 -49.25
CA THR A 204 21.38 3.98 -49.73
C THR A 204 21.22 2.86 -50.77
N ALA A 205 22.32 2.43 -51.41
CA ALA A 205 22.33 1.30 -52.34
C ALA A 205 22.30 -0.07 -51.63
N LEU A 206 22.71 -0.12 -50.36
CA LEU A 206 22.62 -1.31 -49.51
C LEU A 206 21.58 -1.07 -48.41
N ALA A 207 20.45 -1.76 -48.46
CA ALA A 207 19.45 -1.71 -47.40
C ALA A 207 19.99 -2.32 -46.09
N ASP A 208 19.39 -1.96 -44.95
CA ASP A 208 19.64 -2.63 -43.68
C ASP A 208 19.38 -4.15 -43.83
N GLY A 209 20.36 -4.98 -43.43
CA GLY A 209 20.30 -6.43 -43.61
C GLY A 209 20.55 -6.91 -45.04
N ALA A 210 21.02 -6.05 -45.96
CA ALA A 210 21.37 -6.46 -47.32
C ALA A 210 22.55 -7.44 -47.35
N VAL A 211 23.49 -7.32 -46.41
CA VAL A 211 24.67 -8.19 -46.29
C VAL A 211 24.51 -9.09 -45.06
N LEU A 212 24.11 -10.34 -45.28
CA LEU A 212 23.96 -11.37 -44.24
C LEU A 212 25.04 -12.43 -44.40
N ALA A 213 25.26 -13.23 -43.36
CA ALA A 213 26.27 -14.28 -43.36
C ALA A 213 26.07 -15.27 -44.52
N GLU A 214 24.82 -15.64 -44.84
CA GLU A 214 24.53 -16.52 -45.98
C GLU A 214 24.82 -15.89 -47.35
N LYS A 215 24.94 -14.56 -47.43
CA LYS A 215 25.25 -13.82 -48.66
C LYS A 215 26.76 -13.59 -48.84
N LEU A 216 27.58 -13.93 -47.84
CA LEU A 216 29.03 -13.86 -47.91
C LEU A 216 29.61 -15.28 -48.00
N ALA A 217 30.14 -15.63 -49.17
CA ALA A 217 30.84 -16.90 -49.34
C ALA A 217 32.12 -16.96 -48.49
N ALA A 218 32.61 -18.17 -48.17
CA ALA A 218 33.89 -18.34 -47.50
C ALA A 218 35.02 -17.63 -48.28
N ASN A 219 35.90 -16.91 -47.57
CA ASN A 219 36.99 -16.08 -48.13
C ASN A 219 36.53 -14.90 -49.03
N SER A 220 35.24 -14.55 -49.01
CA SER A 220 34.75 -13.35 -49.71
C SER A 220 35.31 -12.06 -49.10
N VAL A 221 35.50 -12.04 -47.78
CA VAL A 221 36.20 -10.98 -47.03
C VAL A 221 37.49 -11.57 -46.45
N THR A 222 38.64 -11.07 -46.89
CA THR A 222 39.97 -11.46 -46.41
C THR A 222 40.70 -10.24 -45.87
N MET A 223 41.80 -10.44 -45.12
CA MET A 223 42.61 -9.32 -44.60
C MET A 223 43.09 -8.36 -45.70
N GLY A 224 43.38 -8.85 -46.91
CA GLY A 224 43.77 -8.02 -48.04
C GLY A 224 42.63 -7.19 -48.65
N LYS A 225 41.38 -7.53 -48.36
CA LYS A 225 40.17 -6.83 -48.84
C LYS A 225 39.64 -5.79 -47.84
N LEU A 226 40.20 -5.73 -46.64
CA LEU A 226 39.86 -4.76 -45.60
C LEU A 226 41.01 -3.78 -45.41
N ALA A 227 40.76 -2.48 -45.62
CA ALA A 227 41.76 -1.47 -45.31
C ALA A 227 41.97 -1.34 -43.78
N ASN A 228 43.15 -0.89 -43.36
CA ASN A 228 43.44 -0.66 -41.95
C ASN A 228 42.46 0.40 -41.39
N GLY A 229 41.71 0.04 -40.34
CA GLY A 229 40.67 0.90 -39.76
C GLY A 229 39.31 0.86 -40.48
N ALA A 230 39.13 0.06 -41.54
CA ALA A 230 37.85 -0.12 -42.23
C ALA A 230 36.77 -0.74 -41.32
N VAL A 231 37.20 -1.55 -40.35
CA VAL A 231 36.34 -2.07 -39.29
C VAL A 231 36.75 -1.39 -37.99
N THR A 232 35.91 -0.48 -37.51
CA THR A 232 36.12 0.21 -36.24
C THR A 232 35.58 -0.61 -35.08
N LEU A 233 36.05 -0.33 -33.85
CA LEU A 233 35.56 -1.01 -32.66
C LEU A 233 34.03 -0.84 -32.47
N SER A 234 33.48 0.30 -32.89
CA SER A 234 32.04 0.55 -32.90
C SER A 234 31.28 -0.30 -33.92
N ALA A 235 31.93 -0.73 -35.00
CA ALA A 235 31.33 -1.53 -36.06
C ALA A 235 31.25 -3.03 -35.71
N LEU A 236 31.93 -3.49 -34.65
CA LEU A 236 32.05 -4.92 -34.29
C LEU A 236 30.97 -5.44 -33.32
N GLY A 237 30.06 -4.59 -32.83
CA GLY A 237 28.94 -5.02 -31.99
C GLY A 237 29.34 -5.49 -30.58
N GLY A 238 28.50 -5.17 -29.59
CA GLY A 238 28.82 -5.24 -28.16
C GLY A 238 29.39 -6.55 -27.64
N ALA A 239 29.07 -7.72 -28.21
CA ALA A 239 29.51 -9.01 -27.66
C ALA A 239 31.02 -9.31 -27.80
N LEU A 240 31.66 -8.84 -28.88
CA LEU A 240 33.12 -8.95 -29.07
C LEU A 240 33.90 -7.78 -28.44
N ALA A 241 33.21 -6.67 -28.14
CA ALA A 241 33.79 -5.55 -27.40
C ALA A 241 33.76 -5.77 -25.87
N ASP A 242 32.82 -6.56 -25.34
CA ASP A 242 32.58 -6.66 -23.89
C ASP A 242 33.31 -7.78 -23.15
N THR A 243 33.80 -8.83 -23.80
CA THR A 243 34.27 -10.02 -23.06
C THR A 243 35.73 -9.98 -22.60
N THR A 244 36.52 -9.04 -23.11
CA THR A 244 37.81 -8.57 -22.60
C THR A 244 38.31 -7.66 -23.71
N SER A 245 38.66 -6.39 -23.44
CA SER A 245 39.32 -5.58 -24.47
C SER A 245 40.78 -6.05 -24.62
N GLN A 246 40.96 -7.25 -25.17
CA GLN A 246 42.22 -7.76 -25.64
C GLN A 246 42.70 -6.81 -26.74
N ARG A 247 43.70 -5.98 -26.42
CA ARG A 247 44.26 -5.04 -27.39
C ARG A 247 45.33 -5.70 -28.25
N LEU A 248 45.92 -6.81 -27.79
CA LEU A 248 46.84 -7.66 -28.54
C LEU A 248 46.92 -9.06 -27.92
N VAL A 249 46.75 -10.10 -28.72
CA VAL A 249 47.15 -11.49 -28.41
C VAL A 249 47.88 -12.04 -29.63
N ASP A 250 49.11 -12.49 -29.43
CA ASP A 250 49.96 -13.06 -30.47
C ASP A 250 50.39 -14.47 -30.05
N ALA A 251 49.92 -15.47 -30.79
CA ALA A 251 50.25 -16.89 -30.60
C ALA A 251 51.44 -17.34 -31.47
N MET A 252 52.36 -16.42 -31.79
CA MET A 252 53.59 -16.65 -32.56
C MET A 252 53.37 -17.21 -33.98
N GLY A 253 52.17 -17.05 -34.54
CA GLY A 253 51.82 -17.57 -35.87
C GLY A 253 52.42 -16.78 -37.04
N GLU A 254 52.74 -15.51 -36.84
CA GLU A 254 53.19 -14.59 -37.89
C GLU A 254 54.60 -14.05 -37.59
N ALA A 255 55.60 -14.46 -38.37
CA ALA A 255 56.99 -14.06 -38.14
C ALA A 255 57.22 -12.54 -38.27
N THR A 256 56.43 -11.86 -39.11
CA THR A 256 56.55 -10.41 -39.33
C THR A 256 55.98 -9.56 -38.17
N ALA A 257 55.26 -10.18 -37.23
CA ALA A 257 54.74 -9.51 -36.04
C ALA A 257 55.84 -9.17 -35.00
N TRP A 258 57.04 -9.75 -35.16
CA TRP A 258 58.15 -9.60 -34.21
C TRP A 258 59.43 -9.11 -34.89
N GLN A 259 60.09 -8.16 -34.26
CA GLN A 259 61.36 -7.62 -34.71
C GLN A 259 62.44 -7.88 -33.66
N THR A 260 63.55 -8.49 -34.08
CA THR A 260 64.77 -8.58 -33.24
C THR A 260 65.45 -7.23 -33.17
N THR A 261 65.54 -6.67 -31.97
CA THR A 261 66.20 -5.38 -31.71
C THR A 261 67.66 -5.54 -31.32
N ASP A 262 68.04 -6.73 -30.86
CA ASP A 262 69.40 -7.09 -30.45
C ASP A 262 69.52 -8.59 -30.29
N ARG A 263 70.73 -9.11 -30.43
CA ARG A 263 71.02 -10.54 -30.25
C ARG A 263 72.51 -10.75 -29.97
N GLY A 264 72.80 -11.79 -29.19
CA GLY A 264 74.18 -12.22 -28.96
C GLY A 264 74.84 -12.74 -30.25
N THR A 265 76.17 -12.73 -30.28
CA THR A 265 76.94 -13.28 -31.42
C THR A 265 76.60 -14.76 -31.63
N GLY A 266 76.02 -15.08 -32.80
CA GLY A 266 75.56 -16.44 -33.14
C GLY A 266 74.15 -16.80 -32.64
N ALA A 267 73.44 -15.90 -31.96
CA ALA A 267 72.07 -16.14 -31.50
C ALA A 267 71.05 -16.03 -32.65
N VAL A 268 69.98 -16.82 -32.58
CA VAL A 268 68.95 -16.92 -33.63
C VAL A 268 67.56 -16.84 -33.02
N TRP A 269 66.66 -16.13 -33.71
CA TRP A 269 65.21 -16.15 -33.50
C TRP A 269 64.53 -16.87 -34.67
N THR A 270 63.73 -17.88 -34.39
CA THR A 270 63.00 -18.66 -35.41
C THR A 270 61.58 -18.94 -34.95
N HIS A 271 60.62 -18.97 -35.88
CA HIS A 271 59.28 -19.49 -35.58
C HIS A 271 59.24 -20.96 -35.96
N LEU A 272 58.81 -21.81 -35.01
CA LEU A 272 58.69 -23.25 -35.19
C LEU A 272 57.22 -23.63 -35.23
N SER A 273 56.82 -24.41 -36.22
CA SER A 273 55.49 -25.01 -36.34
C SER A 273 55.52 -26.49 -35.92
N GLY A 274 54.40 -27.02 -35.43
CA GLY A 274 54.27 -28.43 -35.08
C GLY A 274 54.79 -28.77 -33.67
N VAL A 275 54.87 -27.77 -32.79
CA VAL A 275 55.19 -27.97 -31.37
C VAL A 275 53.92 -28.39 -30.66
N THR A 276 53.66 -29.70 -30.64
CA THR A 276 52.37 -30.29 -30.23
C THR A 276 51.99 -30.04 -28.78
N ASP A 277 52.97 -29.75 -27.92
CA ASP A 277 52.75 -29.45 -26.51
C ASP A 277 52.67 -27.94 -26.21
N ALA A 278 52.74 -27.08 -27.24
CA ALA A 278 52.46 -25.65 -27.12
C ALA A 278 50.95 -25.43 -27.00
N PRO A 279 50.45 -24.82 -25.92
CA PRO A 279 49.01 -24.77 -25.68
C PRO A 279 48.22 -23.89 -26.65
N THR A 280 48.88 -23.00 -27.41
CA THR A 280 48.21 -22.04 -28.30
C THR A 280 48.67 -22.24 -29.75
N GLY A 281 47.92 -23.02 -30.54
CA GLY A 281 48.10 -23.06 -32.00
C GLY A 281 49.35 -23.79 -32.53
N GLN A 282 50.07 -24.54 -31.67
CA GLN A 282 51.22 -25.39 -32.02
C GLN A 282 52.38 -24.68 -32.75
N THR A 283 52.40 -23.34 -32.72
CA THR A 283 53.47 -22.52 -33.28
C THR A 283 54.11 -21.73 -32.15
N VAL A 284 55.43 -21.71 -32.10
CA VAL A 284 56.19 -21.03 -31.04
C VAL A 284 57.32 -20.22 -31.63
N GLY A 285 57.67 -19.12 -30.98
CA GLY A 285 58.91 -18.41 -31.25
C GLY A 285 60.04 -19.01 -30.41
N GLU A 286 61.15 -19.39 -31.03
CA GLU A 286 62.32 -19.98 -30.39
C GLU A 286 63.53 -19.05 -30.47
N ALA A 287 64.11 -18.74 -29.31
CA ALA A 287 65.38 -18.07 -29.17
C ALA A 287 66.48 -19.07 -28.80
N ARG A 288 67.53 -19.13 -29.61
CA ARG A 288 68.78 -19.85 -29.33
C ARG A 288 69.87 -18.84 -29.01
N GLY A 289 70.35 -18.83 -27.76
CA GLY A 289 71.17 -17.75 -27.22
C GLY A 289 70.38 -16.46 -26.94
N PHE A 290 71.07 -15.38 -26.55
CA PHE A 290 70.43 -14.12 -26.16
C PHE A 290 69.72 -13.46 -27.34
N VAL A 291 68.41 -13.19 -27.18
CA VAL A 291 67.60 -12.49 -28.18
C VAL A 291 66.70 -11.47 -27.49
N ARG A 292 66.67 -10.26 -28.06
CA ARG A 292 65.79 -9.17 -27.63
C ARG A 292 64.77 -8.83 -28.71
N LEU A 293 63.49 -8.91 -28.37
CA LEU A 293 62.39 -8.86 -29.34
C LEU A 293 61.39 -7.77 -28.97
N ARG A 294 60.88 -7.08 -29.98
CA ARG A 294 59.72 -6.17 -29.87
C ARG A 294 58.60 -6.61 -30.80
N GLY A 295 57.36 -6.43 -30.37
CA GLY A 295 56.22 -6.51 -31.28
C GLY A 295 56.19 -5.32 -32.26
N THR A 296 55.68 -5.54 -33.46
CA THR A 296 55.48 -4.48 -34.47
C THR A 296 54.15 -3.75 -34.28
N THR A 297 53.15 -4.41 -33.72
CA THR A 297 51.83 -3.82 -33.42
C THR A 297 51.89 -2.88 -32.23
N LEU A 298 51.45 -1.62 -32.43
CA LEU A 298 51.38 -0.60 -31.39
C LEU A 298 50.00 -0.57 -30.75
N VAL A 299 49.93 -0.85 -29.46
CA VAL A 299 48.71 -0.76 -28.65
C VAL A 299 48.59 0.66 -28.06
N PRO A 300 47.50 1.41 -28.33
CA PRO A 300 47.27 2.70 -27.68
C PRO A 300 47.26 2.54 -26.16
N TYR A 301 47.92 3.46 -25.45
CA TYR A 301 48.01 3.45 -23.99
C TYR A 301 47.27 4.65 -23.39
N GLU A 302 46.18 4.37 -22.68
CA GLU A 302 45.31 5.36 -22.04
C GLU A 302 45.58 5.41 -20.52
N PRO A 303 45.79 6.61 -19.94
CA PRO A 303 45.78 6.80 -18.49
C PRO A 303 44.43 6.36 -17.90
N GLY A 304 44.42 5.86 -16.67
CA GLY A 304 43.22 5.37 -15.97
C GLY A 304 42.81 3.93 -16.31
N VAL A 305 43.27 3.37 -17.43
CA VAL A 305 42.99 1.98 -17.83
C VAL A 305 44.06 1.03 -17.27
N LEU A 306 43.63 -0.07 -16.64
CA LEU A 306 44.54 -1.12 -16.16
C LEU A 306 44.87 -2.09 -17.30
N TYR A 307 46.15 -2.26 -17.61
CA TYR A 307 46.62 -3.20 -18.64
C TYR A 307 47.25 -4.41 -17.98
N ARG A 308 46.88 -5.61 -18.41
CA ARG A 308 47.53 -6.88 -18.07
C ARG A 308 48.44 -7.30 -19.22
N ILE A 309 49.71 -7.51 -18.91
CA ILE A 309 50.75 -7.94 -19.83
C ILE A 309 51.10 -9.37 -19.45
N SER A 310 50.99 -10.30 -20.39
CA SER A 310 51.36 -11.69 -20.13
C SER A 310 52.16 -12.31 -21.27
N ALA A 311 53.02 -13.26 -20.91
CA ALA A 311 53.70 -14.11 -21.88
C ALA A 311 53.79 -15.53 -21.35
N ARG A 312 53.58 -16.51 -22.22
CA ARG A 312 53.79 -17.93 -21.93
C ARG A 312 55.10 -18.38 -22.54
N ILE A 313 56.04 -18.75 -21.69
CA ILE A 313 57.44 -19.00 -22.04
C ILE A 313 57.89 -20.28 -21.37
N ARG A 314 58.79 -21.02 -22.02
CA ARG A 314 59.54 -22.13 -21.42
C ARG A 314 60.99 -22.07 -21.83
N ALA A 315 61.84 -22.75 -21.07
CA ALA A 315 63.19 -23.06 -21.52
C ALA A 315 63.29 -24.55 -21.88
N THR A 316 63.92 -24.86 -23.01
CA THR A 316 64.13 -26.23 -23.49
C THR A 316 65.60 -26.66 -23.40
N ALA A 317 66.52 -25.72 -23.24
CA ALA A 317 67.93 -25.97 -22.92
C ALA A 317 68.53 -24.81 -22.11
N GLN A 318 69.58 -25.08 -21.33
CA GLN A 318 70.22 -24.10 -20.43
C GLN A 318 71.70 -23.90 -20.74
N LEU A 319 72.27 -22.87 -20.12
CA LEU A 319 73.71 -22.69 -20.01
C LEU A 319 74.32 -23.72 -19.04
N ALA A 320 75.60 -24.03 -19.22
CA ALA A 320 76.35 -24.87 -18.28
C ALA A 320 76.45 -24.23 -16.87
N SER A 321 76.40 -22.89 -16.79
CA SER A 321 76.47 -22.12 -15.54
C SER A 321 75.14 -22.05 -14.78
N GLY A 322 74.09 -22.71 -15.26
CA GLY A 322 72.78 -22.74 -14.62
C GLY A 322 71.67 -22.12 -15.46
N PRO A 323 70.47 -21.97 -14.87
CA PRO A 323 69.29 -21.52 -15.60
C PRO A 323 69.44 -20.06 -16.07
N ASP A 324 69.12 -19.83 -17.33
CA ASP A 324 69.10 -18.51 -17.92
C ASP A 324 67.82 -17.75 -17.54
N SER A 325 67.84 -16.42 -17.62
CA SER A 325 66.78 -15.53 -17.17
C SER A 325 66.02 -14.87 -18.32
N VAL A 326 64.78 -14.49 -18.02
CA VAL A 326 63.88 -13.80 -18.96
C VAL A 326 63.42 -12.45 -18.40
N TYR A 327 63.19 -11.48 -19.29
CA TYR A 327 62.44 -10.26 -19.00
C TYR A 327 61.23 -10.16 -19.91
N VAL A 328 60.08 -9.80 -19.35
CA VAL A 328 58.82 -9.66 -20.06
C VAL A 328 58.10 -8.39 -19.64
N GLY A 329 57.74 -7.59 -20.63
CA GLY A 329 57.00 -6.36 -20.41
C GLY A 329 56.66 -5.66 -21.72
N VAL A 330 56.82 -4.35 -21.75
CA VAL A 330 56.50 -3.52 -22.92
C VAL A 330 57.53 -2.44 -23.19
N LEU A 331 57.66 -2.08 -24.46
CA LEU A 331 58.31 -0.86 -24.94
C LEU A 331 57.29 0.27 -24.96
N GLY A 332 57.67 1.44 -24.45
CA GLY A 332 56.90 2.67 -24.62
C GLY A 332 57.26 3.36 -25.93
N VAL A 333 56.27 3.90 -26.62
CA VAL A 333 56.43 4.64 -27.89
C VAL A 333 55.67 5.97 -27.81
N GLY A 334 56.30 7.02 -28.32
CA GLY A 334 55.78 8.38 -28.36
C GLY A 334 54.60 8.56 -29.33
N ALA A 335 54.06 9.78 -29.38
CA ALA A 335 52.91 10.12 -30.23
C ALA A 335 53.16 9.92 -31.74
N ASP A 336 54.42 10.05 -32.17
CA ASP A 336 54.88 9.88 -33.54
C ASP A 336 54.91 8.40 -34.01
N LYS A 337 54.61 7.46 -33.11
CA LYS A 337 54.67 6.00 -33.34
C LYS A 337 56.08 5.47 -33.67
N THR A 338 57.12 6.28 -33.51
CA THR A 338 58.50 5.93 -33.87
C THR A 338 59.49 6.14 -32.74
N THR A 339 59.36 7.22 -31.96
CA THR A 339 60.29 7.55 -30.86
C THR A 339 60.07 6.58 -29.71
N LEU A 340 61.13 5.89 -29.28
CA LEU A 340 61.08 5.06 -28.09
C LEU A 340 61.05 5.94 -26.85
N VAL A 341 60.31 5.49 -25.83
CA VAL A 341 60.19 6.18 -24.56
C VAL A 341 60.41 5.16 -23.46
N ASN A 342 61.64 5.11 -22.97
CA ASN A 342 61.99 4.30 -21.82
C ASN A 342 61.51 4.97 -20.51
N ARG A 343 61.76 4.35 -19.36
CA ARG A 343 61.17 4.81 -18.09
C ARG A 343 61.70 6.14 -17.57
N THR A 344 62.83 6.62 -18.08
CA THR A 344 63.37 7.96 -17.79
C THR A 344 63.06 8.95 -18.92
N GLY A 345 62.22 8.57 -19.89
CA GLY A 345 61.88 9.40 -21.05
C GLY A 345 62.91 9.40 -22.17
N ALA A 346 63.98 8.60 -22.08
CA ALA A 346 65.03 8.55 -23.09
C ALA A 346 64.61 7.68 -24.29
N ASN A 347 65.05 8.10 -25.49
CA ASN A 347 64.90 7.35 -26.75
C ASN A 347 65.97 6.26 -26.88
N LEU A 348 65.91 5.26 -25.99
CA LEU A 348 66.81 4.11 -25.96
C LEU A 348 65.99 2.83 -25.85
N PRO A 349 66.43 1.69 -26.42
CA PRO A 349 65.76 0.40 -26.31
C PRO A 349 66.06 -0.32 -24.98
N THR A 350 66.69 0.35 -24.01
CA THR A 350 67.09 -0.22 -22.72
C THR A 350 66.35 0.46 -21.58
N SER A 351 66.27 -0.23 -20.45
CA SER A 351 65.53 0.24 -19.27
C SER A 351 64.07 0.54 -19.61
N HIS A 352 63.31 -0.46 -20.07
CA HIS A 352 61.86 -0.35 -20.33
C HIS A 352 61.03 -0.96 -19.19
N TYR A 353 59.72 -1.09 -19.40
CA TYR A 353 58.75 -1.47 -18.40
C TYR A 353 58.60 -3.00 -18.36
N TYR A 354 59.36 -3.68 -17.51
CA TYR A 354 59.35 -5.15 -17.40
C TYR A 354 58.25 -5.65 -16.46
N ALA A 355 57.01 -5.22 -16.75
CA ALA A 355 55.88 -5.34 -15.84
C ALA A 355 55.58 -6.78 -15.40
N ALA A 356 55.76 -7.78 -16.27
CA ALA A 356 55.40 -9.16 -15.95
C ALA A 356 56.50 -9.93 -15.24
N THR A 357 57.76 -9.72 -15.65
CA THR A 357 58.90 -10.29 -14.97
C THR A 357 60.19 -9.60 -15.35
N SER A 358 61.13 -9.51 -14.41
CA SER A 358 62.48 -8.99 -14.62
C SER A 358 63.50 -9.97 -14.07
N ALA A 359 64.48 -10.38 -14.89
CA ALA A 359 65.54 -11.32 -14.50
C ALA A 359 65.03 -12.64 -13.89
N ARG A 360 63.88 -13.16 -14.35
CA ARG A 360 63.34 -14.42 -13.81
C ARG A 360 64.11 -15.59 -14.36
N SER A 361 64.75 -16.35 -13.48
CA SER A 361 65.34 -17.65 -13.79
C SER A 361 64.29 -18.62 -14.34
N MET A 362 64.62 -19.31 -15.43
CA MET A 362 63.73 -20.21 -16.15
C MET A 362 64.42 -21.56 -16.37
N PRO A 363 64.44 -22.50 -15.39
CA PRO A 363 64.98 -23.84 -15.59
C PRO A 363 64.13 -24.67 -16.55
N THR A 364 64.71 -25.72 -17.16
CA THR A 364 63.98 -26.61 -18.07
C THR A 364 62.88 -27.43 -17.39
N THR A 365 62.95 -27.59 -16.06
CA THR A 365 61.96 -28.30 -15.25
C THR A 365 60.62 -27.58 -15.13
N ASP A 366 60.58 -26.28 -15.40
CA ASP A 366 59.38 -25.47 -15.23
C ASP A 366 58.31 -25.73 -16.30
N GLY A 367 58.70 -26.30 -17.46
CA GLY A 367 57.81 -26.44 -18.61
C GLY A 367 57.27 -25.08 -19.06
N TRP A 368 56.01 -25.04 -19.50
CA TRP A 368 55.34 -23.80 -19.89
C TRP A 368 54.92 -22.97 -18.68
N VAL A 369 55.49 -21.79 -18.55
CA VAL A 369 55.17 -20.82 -17.50
C VAL A 369 54.50 -19.61 -18.10
N THR A 370 53.39 -19.17 -17.51
CA THR A 370 52.79 -17.87 -17.83
C THR A 370 53.25 -16.83 -16.83
N VAL A 371 53.92 -15.78 -17.30
CA VAL A 371 54.27 -14.60 -16.49
C VAL A 371 53.24 -13.50 -16.75
N VAL A 372 52.88 -12.75 -15.70
CA VAL A 372 51.82 -11.73 -15.75
C VAL A 372 52.25 -10.49 -14.97
N GLY A 373 51.99 -9.32 -15.54
CA GLY A 373 52.24 -8.02 -14.92
C GLY A 373 51.19 -6.99 -15.30
N TYR A 374 51.16 -5.89 -14.57
CA TYR A 374 50.12 -4.89 -14.68
C TYR A 374 50.71 -3.48 -14.82
N LEU A 375 50.14 -2.70 -15.74
CA LEU A 375 50.48 -1.29 -15.93
C LEU A 375 49.22 -0.42 -15.87
N LYS A 376 49.33 0.76 -15.26
CA LYS A 376 48.28 1.77 -15.19
C LYS A 376 48.89 3.16 -15.02
N ASP A 377 48.26 4.16 -15.63
CA ASP A 377 48.61 5.57 -15.50
C ASP A 377 50.01 5.93 -16.04
N ARG A 378 50.28 7.24 -16.02
CA ARG A 378 51.53 7.83 -16.49
C ARG A 378 52.19 8.61 -15.35
N ALA A 379 53.51 8.63 -15.32
CA ALA A 379 54.30 9.36 -14.33
C ALA A 379 55.54 10.03 -14.94
N ALA A 380 56.13 10.98 -14.23
CA ALA A 380 57.39 11.64 -14.65
C ALA A 380 58.56 10.63 -14.76
N SER A 381 58.48 9.49 -14.09
CA SER A 381 59.38 8.36 -14.28
C SER A 381 58.56 7.08 -14.13
N GLY A 382 58.72 6.15 -15.07
CA GLY A 382 57.94 4.91 -15.06
C GLY A 382 58.59 3.75 -14.31
N SER A 383 57.77 2.75 -13.98
CA SER A 383 58.11 1.63 -13.11
C SER A 383 59.03 0.60 -13.77
N ALA A 384 59.82 -0.11 -12.94
CA ALA A 384 60.81 -1.09 -13.38
C ALA A 384 60.22 -2.43 -13.77
N GLY A 385 59.17 -2.83 -13.04
CA GLY A 385 58.78 -4.22 -12.91
C GLY A 385 59.65 -5.00 -11.91
N PRO A 386 59.18 -6.18 -11.47
CA PRO A 386 57.88 -6.76 -11.83
C PRO A 386 56.74 -6.06 -11.08
N ASN A 387 55.63 -5.82 -11.77
CA ASN A 387 54.42 -5.19 -11.25
C ASN A 387 53.28 -6.21 -11.29
N ASN A 388 53.40 -7.26 -10.49
CA ASN A 388 52.56 -8.47 -10.64
C ASN A 388 51.27 -8.43 -9.81
N ASP A 389 51.05 -7.37 -9.03
CA ASP A 389 49.80 -7.13 -8.32
C ASP A 389 48.92 -6.15 -9.12
N PRO A 390 47.71 -6.56 -9.58
CA PRO A 390 46.80 -5.65 -10.28
C PRO A 390 46.33 -4.46 -9.41
N ARG A 391 46.48 -4.53 -8.08
CA ARG A 391 46.19 -3.42 -7.15
C ARG A 391 47.33 -2.42 -7.01
N ALA A 392 48.55 -2.80 -7.38
CA ALA A 392 49.74 -1.95 -7.40
C ALA A 392 50.43 -1.98 -8.77
N PRO A 393 49.71 -1.57 -9.85
CA PRO A 393 50.25 -1.59 -11.20
C PRO A 393 51.40 -0.61 -11.37
N GLY A 394 52.32 -0.90 -12.29
CA GLY A 394 53.39 0.01 -12.66
C GLY A 394 52.90 1.14 -13.56
N SER A 395 53.52 2.31 -13.49
CA SER A 395 53.24 3.43 -14.39
C SER A 395 54.23 3.46 -15.55
N VAL A 396 53.81 4.01 -16.69
CA VAL A 396 54.71 4.34 -17.80
C VAL A 396 55.13 5.81 -17.75
N HIS A 397 56.20 6.18 -18.45
CA HIS A 397 56.62 7.59 -18.54
C HIS A 397 55.54 8.46 -19.21
N GLU A 398 55.44 9.74 -18.83
CA GLU A 398 54.42 10.68 -19.32
C GLU A 398 54.38 10.88 -20.82
N ALA A 399 55.50 10.67 -21.51
CA ALA A 399 55.62 10.78 -22.97
C ALA A 399 55.09 9.55 -23.74
N VAL A 400 54.79 8.44 -23.05
CA VAL A 400 54.27 7.22 -23.70
C VAL A 400 52.84 7.45 -24.21
N ARG A 401 52.58 7.08 -25.47
CA ARG A 401 51.26 7.09 -26.09
C ARG A 401 50.84 5.72 -26.61
N TYR A 402 51.81 4.89 -26.96
CA TYR A 402 51.61 3.51 -27.38
C TYR A 402 52.54 2.58 -26.61
N ILE A 403 52.12 1.34 -26.41
CA ILE A 403 52.94 0.26 -25.88
C ILE A 403 52.98 -0.89 -26.87
N THR A 404 54.07 -1.66 -26.86
CA THR A 404 54.20 -2.90 -27.65
C THR A 404 54.93 -3.94 -26.82
N PRO A 405 54.63 -5.26 -26.97
CA PRO A 405 55.33 -6.29 -26.22
C PRO A 405 56.84 -6.20 -26.36
N TYR A 406 57.54 -6.49 -25.27
CA TYR A 406 59.00 -6.48 -25.23
C TYR A 406 59.54 -7.64 -24.40
N LEU A 407 60.42 -8.44 -25.03
CA LEU A 407 60.94 -9.68 -24.46
C LEU A 407 62.46 -9.70 -24.55
N TRP A 408 63.10 -10.14 -23.46
CA TRP A 408 64.52 -10.48 -23.45
C TRP A 408 64.63 -11.93 -23.05
N LEU A 409 65.02 -12.77 -23.99
CA LEU A 409 65.12 -14.21 -23.82
C LEU A 409 66.60 -14.60 -23.67
N ASN A 410 66.88 -15.57 -22.80
CA ASN A 410 68.24 -16.03 -22.50
C ASN A 410 69.20 -14.90 -22.08
N TYR A 411 68.80 -14.05 -21.14
CA TYR A 411 69.53 -12.83 -20.74
C TYR A 411 70.96 -13.07 -20.24
N SER A 412 71.17 -14.05 -19.36
CA SER A 412 72.48 -14.42 -18.81
C SER A 412 73.45 -14.95 -19.88
N SER A 413 72.95 -15.34 -21.06
CA SER A 413 73.80 -15.66 -22.22
C SER A 413 74.23 -14.44 -23.04
N MET A 414 73.87 -13.22 -22.63
CA MET A 414 74.28 -11.99 -23.31
C MET A 414 75.82 -11.87 -23.34
N GLY A 415 76.39 -11.78 -24.54
CA GLY A 415 77.84 -11.76 -24.75
C GLY A 415 78.52 -13.13 -24.77
N VAL A 416 77.78 -14.22 -24.58
CA VAL A 416 78.31 -15.61 -24.66
C VAL A 416 78.19 -16.11 -26.10
N SER A 417 79.32 -16.27 -26.79
CA SER A 417 79.35 -16.85 -28.14
C SER A 417 79.01 -18.34 -28.10
N GLY A 418 78.07 -18.78 -28.94
CA GLY A 418 77.70 -20.21 -29.05
C GLY A 418 76.92 -20.78 -27.86
N SER A 419 76.16 -19.94 -27.14
CA SER A 419 75.30 -20.38 -26.02
C SER A 419 74.37 -21.54 -26.39
N THR A 420 74.27 -22.53 -25.49
CA THR A 420 73.33 -23.66 -25.58
C THR A 420 71.94 -23.35 -25.04
N ALA A 421 71.71 -22.16 -24.49
CA ALA A 421 70.42 -21.78 -23.92
C ALA A 421 69.34 -21.65 -25.00
N VAL A 422 68.18 -22.27 -24.77
CA VAL A 422 67.04 -22.21 -25.68
C VAL A 422 65.78 -21.89 -24.88
N MET A 423 65.07 -20.83 -25.30
CA MET A 423 63.77 -20.44 -24.77
C MET A 423 62.74 -20.39 -25.89
N GLN A 424 61.53 -20.87 -25.60
CA GLN A 424 60.40 -20.84 -26.50
C GLN A 424 59.28 -19.98 -25.91
N VAL A 425 58.59 -19.25 -26.76
CA VAL A 425 57.42 -18.41 -26.43
C VAL A 425 56.22 -18.97 -27.19
N ASP A 426 55.14 -19.28 -26.48
CA ASP A 426 53.88 -19.78 -27.06
C ASP A 426 52.94 -18.62 -27.39
N ALA A 427 52.70 -17.74 -26.42
CA ALA A 427 51.79 -16.62 -26.60
C ALA A 427 52.22 -15.38 -25.80
N VAL A 428 51.89 -14.20 -26.32
CA VAL A 428 52.07 -12.91 -25.64
C VAL A 428 50.80 -12.09 -25.77
N ALA A 429 50.35 -11.47 -24.68
CA ALA A 429 49.14 -10.69 -24.65
C ALA A 429 49.29 -9.35 -23.91
N ILE A 430 48.59 -8.33 -24.41
CA ILE A 430 48.32 -7.06 -23.75
C ILE A 430 46.79 -6.87 -23.72
N GLU A 431 46.23 -6.91 -22.53
CA GLU A 431 44.78 -6.90 -22.28
C GLU A 431 44.42 -5.65 -21.48
N ALA A 432 43.44 -4.87 -21.93
CA ALA A 432 42.87 -3.78 -21.13
C ALA A 432 41.76 -4.34 -20.23
N LEU A 433 41.96 -4.29 -18.92
CA LEU A 433 41.01 -4.75 -17.91
C LEU A 433 40.01 -3.64 -17.58
N LYS A 434 38.71 -3.93 -17.74
CA LYS A 434 37.62 -3.00 -17.45
C LYS A 434 37.43 -2.88 -15.93
N THR A 435 37.33 -1.66 -15.40
CA THR A 435 36.91 -1.44 -14.00
C THR A 435 35.42 -1.76 -13.85
N GLY A 436 35.05 -2.66 -12.94
CA GLY A 436 33.66 -2.90 -12.53
C GLY A 436 33.02 -4.23 -12.91
N VAL A 437 33.73 -5.18 -13.54
CA VAL A 437 33.21 -6.55 -13.76
C VAL A 437 33.87 -7.51 -12.77
N VAL A 438 33.10 -7.90 -11.75
CA VAL A 438 33.49 -8.94 -10.81
C VAL A 438 32.91 -10.27 -11.31
N ASP A 439 33.73 -11.07 -11.98
CA ASP A 439 33.38 -12.46 -12.34
C ASP A 439 34.30 -13.46 -11.61
N ALA A 440 34.01 -14.75 -11.74
CA ALA A 440 34.77 -15.82 -11.07
C ALA A 440 36.26 -15.84 -11.44
N THR A 441 36.65 -15.23 -12.55
CA THR A 441 38.05 -15.12 -13.02
C THR A 441 38.79 -13.97 -12.33
N ASN A 442 38.06 -12.95 -11.87
CA ASN A 442 38.60 -11.77 -11.18
C ASN A 442 38.51 -11.86 -9.64
N LEU A 443 37.92 -12.92 -9.11
CA LEU A 443 37.79 -13.19 -7.66
C LEU A 443 38.75 -14.30 -7.20
N VAL A 444 39.99 -13.93 -6.88
CA VAL A 444 40.90 -14.84 -6.15
C VAL A 444 40.55 -14.87 -4.66
N SER A 445 40.89 -15.96 -3.95
CA SER A 445 40.63 -16.07 -2.50
C SER A 445 41.15 -14.85 -1.73
N GLY A 446 40.32 -14.26 -0.87
CA GLY A 446 40.64 -13.05 -0.09
C GLY A 446 40.68 -11.74 -0.89
N SER A 447 40.27 -11.74 -2.17
CA SER A 447 40.33 -10.54 -3.02
C SER A 447 39.32 -9.45 -2.68
N VAL A 448 38.18 -9.84 -2.09
CA VAL A 448 37.13 -8.94 -1.58
C VAL A 448 37.34 -8.78 -0.08
N THR A 449 38.05 -7.72 0.30
CA THR A 449 38.25 -7.33 1.69
C THR A 449 37.28 -6.22 2.07
N ALA A 450 37.16 -5.90 3.37
CA ALA A 450 36.37 -4.75 3.80
C ALA A 450 36.81 -3.43 3.12
N ALA A 451 38.09 -3.27 2.80
CA ALA A 451 38.59 -2.12 2.04
C ALA A 451 38.21 -2.16 0.55
N ALA A 452 37.95 -3.34 -0.01
CA ALA A 452 37.46 -3.51 -1.37
C ALA A 452 35.95 -3.23 -1.50
N LEU A 453 35.22 -3.25 -0.38
CA LEU A 453 33.80 -2.90 -0.29
C LEU A 453 33.67 -1.46 0.22
N ALA A 454 33.49 -0.51 -0.68
CA ALA A 454 33.16 0.86 -0.28
C ALA A 454 31.89 0.88 0.59
N ALA A 455 31.74 1.88 1.47
CA ALA A 455 30.49 2.08 2.18
C ALA A 455 29.30 2.11 1.20
N ASP A 456 28.19 1.47 1.56
CA ASP A 456 26.97 1.37 0.73
C ASP A 456 27.16 0.69 -0.65
N SER A 457 28.25 -0.05 -0.83
CA SER A 457 28.50 -0.83 -2.05
C SER A 457 27.54 -2.02 -2.18
N VAL A 458 27.14 -2.63 -1.05
CA VAL A 458 26.18 -3.73 -0.96
C VAL A 458 24.96 -3.24 -0.15
N ILE A 459 23.99 -2.67 -0.85
CA ILE A 459 22.71 -2.22 -0.28
C ILE A 459 21.56 -3.07 -0.83
N ALA A 460 20.42 -3.05 -0.15
CA ALA A 460 19.24 -3.83 -0.53
C ALA A 460 18.85 -3.65 -2.01
N GLY A 461 18.90 -2.43 -2.56
CA GLY A 461 18.56 -2.17 -3.97
C GLY A 461 19.53 -2.75 -4.99
N LYS A 462 20.73 -3.19 -4.56
CA LYS A 462 21.74 -3.85 -5.41
C LYS A 462 21.74 -5.37 -5.25
N VAL A 463 20.98 -5.90 -4.29
CA VAL A 463 20.77 -7.32 -4.08
C VAL A 463 19.41 -7.64 -4.67
N ALA A 464 19.38 -8.35 -5.80
CA ALA A 464 18.11 -8.76 -6.40
C ALA A 464 17.32 -9.66 -5.42
N ALA A 465 16.00 -9.68 -5.56
CA ALA A 465 15.18 -10.65 -4.84
C ALA A 465 15.71 -12.07 -5.11
N ASP A 466 15.78 -12.89 -4.06
CA ASP A 466 16.30 -14.26 -4.10
C ASP A 466 17.76 -14.41 -4.58
N ALA A 467 18.53 -13.31 -4.65
CA ALA A 467 19.93 -13.37 -5.05
C ALA A 467 20.80 -14.12 -4.02
N ILE A 468 20.39 -14.11 -2.74
CA ILE A 468 21.05 -14.82 -1.65
C ILE A 468 20.06 -15.83 -1.08
N THR A 469 20.21 -17.10 -1.47
CA THR A 469 19.43 -18.22 -0.91
C THR A 469 20.31 -19.06 0.03
N GLY A 470 19.75 -20.11 0.62
CA GLY A 470 20.51 -21.04 1.46
C GLY A 470 21.66 -21.74 0.73
N ARG A 471 21.67 -21.78 -0.62
CA ARG A 471 22.79 -22.31 -1.40
C ARG A 471 24.01 -21.40 -1.38
N GLU A 472 23.78 -20.09 -1.39
CA GLU A 472 24.82 -19.05 -1.42
C GLU A 472 25.42 -18.80 -0.02
N ILE A 473 24.72 -19.22 1.05
CA ILE A 473 25.21 -19.19 2.42
C ILE A 473 25.74 -20.57 2.79
N ALA A 474 27.06 -20.76 2.66
CA ALA A 474 27.68 -22.01 3.10
C ALA A 474 27.49 -22.22 4.62
N ALA A 475 27.40 -23.47 5.05
CA ALA A 475 27.31 -23.80 6.47
C ALA A 475 28.47 -23.16 7.26
N ASN A 476 28.17 -22.54 8.40
CA ASN A 476 29.12 -21.82 9.26
C ASN A 476 29.86 -20.63 8.61
N SER A 477 29.42 -20.14 7.45
CA SER A 477 30.04 -18.97 6.80
C SER A 477 29.64 -17.64 7.43
N VAL A 478 28.50 -17.60 8.13
CA VAL A 478 28.03 -16.46 8.91
C VAL A 478 27.86 -16.91 10.35
N THR A 479 28.83 -16.62 11.20
CA THR A 479 28.82 -16.89 12.64
C THR A 479 28.62 -15.60 13.42
N ALA A 480 28.61 -15.68 14.76
CA ALA A 480 28.42 -14.51 15.62
C ALA A 480 29.52 -13.44 15.44
N SER A 481 30.72 -13.79 14.98
CA SER A 481 31.78 -12.79 14.69
C SER A 481 31.48 -11.96 13.45
N GLU A 482 30.75 -12.52 12.49
CA GLU A 482 30.36 -11.83 11.26
C GLU A 482 29.11 -10.96 11.45
N ILE A 483 28.42 -11.08 12.60
CA ILE A 483 27.22 -10.33 12.95
C ILE A 483 27.57 -9.31 14.03
N ALA A 484 27.69 -8.04 13.65
CA ALA A 484 27.92 -6.97 14.62
C ALA A 484 26.75 -6.89 15.61
N ALA A 485 27.04 -6.56 16.88
CA ALA A 485 26.02 -6.39 17.90
C ALA A 485 24.94 -5.38 17.44
N ALA A 486 23.67 -5.74 17.59
CA ALA A 486 22.50 -4.97 17.16
C ALA A 486 22.38 -4.68 15.65
N SER A 487 23.23 -5.27 14.79
CA SER A 487 23.10 -5.12 13.33
C SER A 487 21.94 -5.90 12.73
N ILE A 488 21.50 -6.96 13.42
CA ILE A 488 20.32 -7.76 13.10
C ILE A 488 19.39 -7.69 14.32
N SER A 489 18.30 -6.94 14.19
CA SER A 489 17.23 -6.87 15.17
C SER A 489 16.13 -7.91 14.88
N THR A 490 15.31 -8.24 15.88
CA THR A 490 14.29 -9.30 15.79
C THR A 490 13.18 -9.01 14.79
N ASP A 491 12.98 -7.76 14.38
CA ASP A 491 12.09 -7.37 13.27
C ASP A 491 12.71 -7.61 11.89
N LYS A 492 14.03 -7.79 11.82
CA LYS A 492 14.80 -8.04 10.59
C LYS A 492 15.16 -9.51 10.40
N LEU A 493 14.88 -10.34 11.40
CA LEU A 493 15.10 -11.78 11.38
C LEU A 493 13.76 -12.48 11.56
N ILE A 494 13.30 -13.23 10.55
CA ILE A 494 12.25 -14.22 10.79
C ILE A 494 12.91 -15.33 11.62
N VAL A 495 12.90 -15.16 12.94
CA VAL A 495 13.31 -16.21 13.86
C VAL A 495 12.22 -17.26 13.75
N ALA A 496 12.49 -18.35 13.04
CA ALA A 496 11.65 -19.54 13.03
C ALA A 496 11.70 -20.26 14.40
N GLY A 497 11.61 -19.52 15.50
CA GLY A 497 11.64 -19.99 16.89
C GLY A 497 10.37 -20.73 17.31
N GLY A 498 9.78 -21.48 16.38
CA GLY A 498 8.68 -22.41 16.58
C GLY A 498 8.85 -23.70 15.76
N THR A 499 9.82 -23.79 14.85
CA THR A 499 10.12 -25.02 14.11
C THR A 499 11.00 -25.95 14.95
N ASN A 500 10.79 -27.25 14.74
CA ASN A 500 11.56 -28.29 15.39
C ASN A 500 13.03 -28.21 14.95
N VAL A 501 13.97 -28.33 15.89
CA VAL A 501 15.42 -28.40 15.59
C VAL A 501 15.80 -29.78 15.03
N LEU A 502 14.96 -30.80 15.27
CA LEU A 502 15.13 -32.11 14.65
C LEU A 502 14.78 -32.03 13.16
N SER A 503 15.71 -32.47 12.32
CA SER A 503 15.54 -32.57 10.87
C SER A 503 14.61 -33.72 10.45
N ASP A 504 14.45 -34.73 11.31
CA ASP A 504 13.59 -35.90 11.07
C ASP A 504 12.83 -36.31 12.34
N PRO A 505 11.84 -35.50 12.77
CA PRO A 505 11.16 -35.70 14.04
C PRO A 505 10.22 -36.91 14.11
N SER A 506 9.77 -37.42 12.96
CA SER A 506 8.98 -38.65 12.86
C SER A 506 9.81 -39.89 12.50
N PHE A 507 11.15 -39.77 12.46
CA PHE A 507 12.07 -40.89 12.25
C PHE A 507 11.88 -41.66 10.92
N GLU A 508 11.52 -40.96 9.85
CA GLU A 508 11.17 -41.56 8.56
C GLU A 508 12.30 -41.51 7.53
N GLY A 509 13.21 -40.56 7.72
CA GLY A 509 14.17 -40.10 6.74
C GLY A 509 15.49 -40.88 6.73
N GLY A 510 16.31 -40.57 5.72
CA GLY A 510 17.62 -41.17 5.54
C GLY A 510 18.59 -40.89 6.71
N TYR A 511 18.44 -39.75 7.39
CA TYR A 511 19.26 -39.41 8.55
C TYR A 511 19.03 -40.39 9.71
N THR A 512 17.77 -40.61 10.11
CA THR A 512 17.46 -41.57 11.19
C THR A 512 17.91 -42.97 10.84
N THR A 513 17.70 -43.40 9.60
CA THR A 513 18.19 -44.69 9.11
C THR A 513 19.72 -44.81 9.24
N ALA A 514 20.45 -43.72 9.03
CA ALA A 514 21.91 -43.71 9.13
C ALA A 514 22.42 -43.75 10.57
N ILE A 515 21.68 -43.23 11.55
CA ILE A 515 22.08 -43.24 12.97
C ILE A 515 21.53 -44.44 13.75
N ALA A 516 20.42 -45.04 13.32
CA ALA A 516 19.83 -46.24 13.90
C ALA A 516 20.67 -47.49 13.58
N LYS A 517 21.74 -47.69 14.36
CA LYS A 517 22.67 -48.82 14.26
C LYS A 517 22.64 -49.66 15.55
N ASN A 518 23.25 -50.85 15.48
CA ASN A 518 23.35 -51.79 16.59
C ASN A 518 21.97 -52.22 17.11
N GLU A 519 21.63 -51.91 18.35
CA GLU A 519 20.34 -52.25 18.98
C GLU A 519 19.20 -51.32 18.54
N TRP A 520 19.51 -50.29 17.73
CA TRP A 520 18.54 -49.35 17.18
C TRP A 520 18.17 -49.69 15.73
N SER A 521 16.89 -49.58 15.40
CA SER A 521 16.34 -49.84 14.08
C SER A 521 15.12 -48.95 13.79
N VAL A 522 14.69 -48.85 12.54
CA VAL A 522 13.44 -48.17 12.17
C VAL A 522 12.41 -49.23 11.77
N VAL A 523 11.19 -49.16 12.30
CA VAL A 523 10.13 -50.17 12.08
C VAL A 523 8.83 -49.53 11.60
N SER A 524 7.97 -50.28 10.91
CA SER A 524 6.76 -49.80 10.22
C SER A 524 5.52 -49.65 11.12
N SER A 525 5.65 -49.01 12.28
CA SER A 525 4.55 -48.86 13.24
C SER A 525 4.68 -47.57 14.06
N GLY A 526 4.56 -46.43 13.37
CA GLY A 526 4.58 -45.09 13.97
C GLY A 526 3.30 -44.71 14.72
N ASN A 527 3.36 -43.63 15.50
CA ASN A 527 2.23 -43.02 16.19
C ASN A 527 1.58 -41.94 15.32
N GLY A 528 0.76 -42.35 14.35
CA GLY A 528 0.20 -41.45 13.34
C GLY A 528 1.17 -41.07 12.22
N SER A 529 2.37 -41.64 12.22
CA SER A 529 3.36 -41.63 11.14
C SER A 529 3.55 -43.06 10.56
N ALA A 530 4.39 -43.22 9.53
CA ALA A 530 4.56 -44.51 8.85
C ALA A 530 5.56 -45.45 9.57
N LYS A 531 6.48 -44.91 10.34
CA LYS A 531 7.57 -45.61 11.02
C LYS A 531 7.84 -45.03 12.40
N ALA A 532 8.56 -45.78 13.20
CA ALA A 532 9.09 -45.34 14.48
C ALA A 532 10.53 -45.78 14.63
N LEU A 533 11.30 -45.03 15.43
CA LEU A 533 12.60 -45.45 15.90
C LEU A 533 12.40 -46.50 17.01
N ARG A 534 12.99 -47.68 16.85
CA ARG A 534 12.92 -48.80 17.79
C ARG A 534 14.29 -49.04 18.42
N VAL A 535 14.29 -49.34 19.72
CA VAL A 535 15.44 -49.96 20.41
C VAL A 535 15.05 -51.33 20.96
N ASP A 536 15.89 -52.34 20.72
CA ASP A 536 15.82 -53.61 21.43
C ASP A 536 16.54 -53.47 22.78
N ALA A 537 15.77 -53.56 23.86
CA ALA A 537 16.24 -53.31 25.21
C ALA A 537 16.62 -54.61 25.95
N THR A 538 16.57 -55.76 25.28
CA THR A 538 16.82 -57.08 25.88
C THR A 538 18.30 -57.30 26.20
N ALA A 539 18.65 -57.63 27.44
CA ALA A 539 20.03 -57.86 27.87
C ALA A 539 20.09 -58.80 29.10
N THR A 540 21.19 -59.56 29.23
CA THR A 540 21.42 -60.46 30.38
C THR A 540 21.69 -59.70 31.68
N THR A 541 22.14 -58.44 31.60
CA THR A 541 22.33 -57.52 32.73
C THR A 541 21.72 -56.16 32.40
N ALA A 542 21.34 -55.40 33.43
CA ALA A 542 20.70 -54.10 33.26
C ALA A 542 21.60 -53.14 32.46
N THR A 543 21.15 -52.78 31.26
CA THR A 543 21.96 -52.05 30.27
C THR A 543 21.24 -50.80 29.81
N THR A 544 21.96 -49.67 29.78
CA THR A 544 21.46 -48.41 29.22
C THR A 544 21.80 -48.33 27.74
N ARG A 545 20.80 -47.99 26.92
CA ARG A 545 20.97 -47.78 25.49
C ARG A 545 20.51 -46.38 25.15
N SER A 546 21.41 -45.58 24.57
CA SER A 546 21.16 -44.18 24.24
C SER A 546 21.54 -43.91 22.79
N LEU A 547 20.74 -43.09 22.10
CA LEU A 547 21.02 -42.64 20.74
C LEU A 547 20.98 -41.12 20.68
N ALA A 548 22.06 -40.52 20.15
CA ALA A 548 22.13 -39.09 19.89
C ALA A 548 21.32 -38.76 18.63
N LEU A 549 20.39 -37.81 18.74
CA LEU A 549 19.53 -37.41 17.62
C LEU A 549 19.99 -36.14 16.91
N THR A 550 20.51 -35.17 17.66
CA THR A 550 21.01 -33.91 17.09
C THR A 550 21.91 -33.19 18.10
N SER A 551 22.70 -32.24 17.61
CA SER A 551 23.42 -31.26 18.43
C SER A 551 23.06 -29.85 18.01
N LEU A 552 23.06 -28.91 18.96
CA LEU A 552 22.74 -27.52 18.72
C LEU A 552 23.53 -26.60 19.67
N PRO A 553 23.92 -25.39 19.22
CA PRO A 553 24.43 -24.36 20.12
C PRO A 553 23.31 -23.91 21.07
N ILE A 554 23.67 -23.68 22.34
CA ILE A 554 22.76 -23.12 23.36
C ILE A 554 23.59 -22.48 24.46
N LEU A 555 23.16 -21.33 24.95
CA LEU A 555 23.85 -20.59 26.01
C LEU A 555 23.29 -20.91 27.38
N SER A 556 24.09 -20.63 28.41
CA SER A 556 23.63 -20.69 29.80
C SER A 556 22.38 -19.84 30.02
N GLY A 557 21.39 -20.42 30.72
CA GLY A 557 20.12 -19.77 31.01
C GLY A 557 19.05 -19.91 29.91
N GLU A 558 19.43 -20.29 28.69
CA GLU A 558 18.46 -20.58 27.63
C GLU A 558 17.71 -21.89 27.91
N GLN A 559 16.51 -22.02 27.33
CA GLN A 559 15.61 -23.14 27.58
C GLN A 559 15.32 -23.94 26.30
N LEU A 560 15.16 -25.26 26.45
CA LEU A 560 14.64 -26.14 25.41
C LEU A 560 13.32 -26.76 25.86
N TYR A 561 12.33 -26.75 24.97
CA TYR A 561 11.18 -27.63 25.06
C TYR A 561 11.52 -28.95 24.37
N LEU A 562 11.54 -30.02 25.16
CA LEU A 562 11.77 -31.38 24.72
C LEU A 562 10.48 -32.17 24.85
N ALA A 563 10.05 -32.85 23.80
CA ALA A 563 8.95 -33.78 23.90
C ALA A 563 9.03 -34.91 22.87
N ILE A 564 8.61 -36.13 23.21
CA ILE A 564 8.62 -37.29 22.31
C ILE A 564 7.51 -38.28 22.70
N ASP A 565 6.96 -39.01 21.73
CA ASP A 565 6.05 -40.12 22.00
C ASP A 565 6.86 -41.40 22.16
N ALA A 566 6.55 -42.20 23.19
CA ALA A 566 7.20 -43.47 23.44
C ALA A 566 6.19 -44.59 23.70
N ASN A 567 6.47 -45.79 23.22
CA ASN A 567 5.70 -47.00 23.49
C ASN A 567 6.64 -48.15 23.87
N ALA A 568 6.67 -48.49 25.15
CA ALA A 568 7.40 -49.64 25.66
C ALA A 568 6.57 -50.92 25.46
N SER A 569 7.17 -52.02 25.03
CA SER A 569 6.47 -53.30 24.90
C SER A 569 5.98 -53.84 26.25
N ALA A 570 4.99 -54.75 26.22
CA ALA A 570 4.38 -55.30 27.43
C ALA A 570 5.39 -55.93 28.41
N ASP A 571 6.41 -56.58 27.85
CA ASP A 571 7.51 -57.25 28.55
C ASP A 571 8.69 -56.33 28.89
N TRP A 572 8.64 -55.03 28.52
CA TRP A 572 9.74 -54.11 28.78
C TRP A 572 10.05 -54.01 30.28
N ALA A 573 11.31 -54.21 30.64
CA ALA A 573 11.79 -54.15 32.02
C ALA A 573 13.04 -53.26 32.07
N GLY A 574 12.88 -52.00 32.48
CA GLY A 574 13.97 -51.06 32.71
C GLY A 574 13.61 -50.01 33.76
N GLY A 575 14.56 -49.11 34.05
CA GLY A 575 14.45 -48.12 35.11
C GLY A 575 13.77 -46.81 34.70
N ALA A 576 13.90 -46.38 33.45
CA ALA A 576 13.21 -45.21 32.89
C ALA A 576 13.29 -45.15 31.36
N LEU A 577 12.36 -44.43 30.75
CA LEU A 577 12.49 -43.91 29.39
C LEU A 577 12.84 -42.43 29.47
N LYS A 578 13.88 -41.98 28.74
CA LYS A 578 14.32 -40.59 28.79
C LYS A 578 14.48 -39.99 27.40
N PHE A 579 14.08 -38.73 27.29
CA PHE A 579 14.39 -37.84 26.19
C PHE A 579 15.03 -36.58 26.76
N TYR A 580 16.31 -36.35 26.48
CA TYR A 580 17.07 -35.37 27.24
C TYR A 580 18.08 -34.59 26.41
N ALA A 581 18.39 -33.38 26.87
CA ALA A 581 19.51 -32.59 26.42
C ALA A 581 20.68 -32.80 27.38
N ARG A 582 21.83 -33.21 26.84
CA ARG A 582 23.13 -33.24 27.52
C ARG A 582 23.83 -31.91 27.26
N TRP A 583 24.04 -31.12 28.31
CA TRP A 583 24.66 -29.81 28.24
C TRP A 583 26.17 -29.92 28.20
N LEU A 584 26.82 -29.21 27.28
CA LEU A 584 28.26 -29.19 27.09
C LEU A 584 28.83 -27.79 27.31
N ASP A 585 30.05 -27.71 27.83
CA ASP A 585 30.83 -26.46 27.90
C ASP A 585 31.63 -26.20 26.62
N GLY A 586 32.36 -25.07 26.59
CA GLY A 586 33.20 -24.65 25.47
C GLY A 586 34.33 -25.61 25.09
N THR A 587 34.64 -26.62 25.93
CA THR A 587 35.61 -27.67 25.65
C THR A 587 34.97 -28.98 25.17
N GLY A 588 33.64 -29.04 25.16
CA GLY A 588 32.86 -30.24 24.86
C GLY A 588 32.63 -31.16 26.07
N ALA A 589 33.02 -30.74 27.28
CA ALA A 589 32.79 -31.51 28.50
C ALA A 589 31.35 -31.33 29.00
N THR A 590 30.79 -32.35 29.66
CA THR A 590 29.39 -32.33 30.12
C THR A 590 29.24 -31.57 31.42
N VAL A 591 28.34 -30.60 31.43
CA VAL A 591 28.04 -29.76 32.60
C VAL A 591 26.69 -30.08 33.25
N GLY A 592 25.84 -30.86 32.60
CA GLY A 592 24.60 -31.35 33.19
C GLY A 592 23.65 -31.98 32.18
N PHE A 593 22.42 -32.24 32.64
CA PHE A 593 21.35 -32.81 31.84
C PHE A 593 20.02 -32.11 32.09
N GLY A 594 19.24 -31.93 31.04
CA GLY A 594 17.84 -31.52 31.08
C GLY A 594 16.97 -32.64 30.54
N VAL A 595 16.11 -33.23 31.38
CA VAL A 595 15.49 -34.52 31.08
C VAL A 595 13.95 -34.43 31.06
N ALA A 596 13.34 -34.94 29.99
CA ALA A 596 11.95 -35.39 29.97
C ALA A 596 11.95 -36.91 30.16
N GLN A 597 11.44 -37.43 31.28
CA GLN A 597 11.47 -38.86 31.57
C GLN A 597 10.16 -39.39 32.13
N VAL A 598 9.98 -40.70 32.00
CA VAL A 598 9.00 -41.50 32.75
C VAL A 598 9.71 -42.71 33.35
N ASP A 599 9.67 -42.83 34.68
CA ASP A 599 10.36 -43.92 35.39
C ASP A 599 9.61 -45.24 35.25
N VAL A 600 8.27 -45.19 35.21
CA VAL A 600 7.39 -46.35 35.01
C VAL A 600 6.47 -46.10 33.81
N PRO A 601 6.91 -46.37 32.56
CA PRO A 601 6.11 -46.11 31.37
C PRO A 601 4.87 -46.99 31.33
N THR A 602 3.76 -46.45 30.80
CA THR A 602 2.64 -47.30 30.36
C THR A 602 3.12 -48.23 29.25
N ARG A 603 2.90 -49.53 29.41
CA ARG A 603 3.38 -50.55 28.46
C ARG A 603 2.29 -50.92 27.47
N GLY A 604 2.67 -51.18 26.22
CA GLY A 604 1.78 -51.54 25.13
C GLY A 604 0.93 -50.36 24.60
N SER A 605 1.26 -49.12 24.96
CA SER A 605 0.55 -47.91 24.51
C SER A 605 1.49 -46.73 24.38
N TRP A 606 1.21 -45.84 23.43
CA TRP A 606 1.94 -44.60 23.23
C TRP A 606 1.67 -43.60 24.35
N GLN A 607 2.72 -42.95 24.84
CA GLN A 607 2.63 -41.88 25.84
C GLN A 607 3.60 -40.74 25.50
N ARG A 608 3.24 -39.51 25.83
CA ARG A 608 4.07 -38.32 25.60
C ARG A 608 5.00 -38.08 26.78
N LEU A 609 6.31 -38.07 26.55
CA LEU A 609 7.30 -37.50 27.46
C LEU A 609 7.49 -36.05 27.07
N ALA A 610 7.39 -35.09 28.00
CA ALA A 610 7.62 -33.68 27.71
C ALA A 610 8.19 -32.93 28.91
N ALA A 611 9.16 -32.05 28.67
CA ALA A 611 9.70 -31.14 29.68
C ALA A 611 10.26 -29.85 29.04
N THR A 612 10.20 -28.74 29.77
CA THR A 612 11.01 -27.56 29.47
C THR A 612 12.24 -27.59 30.36
N VAL A 613 13.43 -27.55 29.77
CA VAL A 613 14.69 -27.75 30.46
C VAL A 613 15.60 -26.54 30.25
N THR A 614 16.29 -26.10 31.30
CA THR A 614 17.15 -24.89 31.28
C THR A 614 18.62 -25.29 31.24
N ALA A 615 19.39 -24.67 30.36
CA ALA A 615 20.82 -24.87 30.26
C ALA A 615 21.54 -24.27 31.51
N PRO A 616 22.35 -25.06 32.25
CA PRO A 616 23.06 -24.60 33.44
C PRO A 616 24.19 -23.62 33.11
N ALA A 617 24.84 -23.08 34.15
CA ALA A 617 26.05 -22.27 34.02
C ALA A 617 27.10 -22.94 33.12
N ASN A 618 27.82 -22.13 32.34
CA ASN A 618 28.90 -22.56 31.44
C ASN A 618 28.49 -23.42 30.23
N THR A 619 27.19 -23.56 29.95
CA THR A 619 26.73 -24.26 28.74
C THR A 619 27.01 -23.44 27.47
N THR A 620 27.54 -24.11 26.44
CA THR A 620 27.74 -23.56 25.09
C THR A 620 27.06 -24.39 24.00
N ALA A 621 26.72 -25.65 24.28
CA ALA A 621 26.03 -26.53 23.36
C ALA A 621 25.19 -27.59 24.08
N ALA A 622 24.25 -28.20 23.33
CA ALA A 622 23.49 -29.36 23.76
C ALA A 622 23.57 -30.47 22.72
N ILE A 623 23.56 -31.72 23.19
CA ILE A 623 23.25 -32.89 22.36
C ILE A 623 21.95 -33.48 22.88
N VAL A 624 20.99 -33.73 21.99
CA VAL A 624 19.71 -34.35 22.34
C VAL A 624 19.77 -35.86 22.16
N TRP A 625 19.28 -36.59 23.15
CA TRP A 625 19.34 -38.05 23.23
C TRP A 625 17.96 -38.65 23.54
N VAL A 626 17.73 -39.85 23.00
CA VAL A 626 16.72 -40.80 23.48
C VAL A 626 17.42 -41.95 24.21
N GLU A 627 16.80 -42.48 25.26
CA GLU A 627 17.42 -43.49 26.11
C GLU A 627 16.39 -44.46 26.72
N SER A 628 16.71 -45.76 26.64
CA SER A 628 16.14 -46.80 27.49
C SER A 628 17.13 -47.07 28.62
N TYR A 629 16.80 -46.65 29.84
CA TYR A 629 17.72 -46.69 30.98
C TYR A 629 17.64 -48.03 31.72
N GLN A 630 18.79 -48.69 31.90
CA GLN A 630 18.95 -49.91 32.70
C GLN A 630 17.93 -51.03 32.38
N ALA A 631 17.71 -51.29 31.09
CA ALA A 631 16.74 -52.31 30.67
C ALA A 631 17.36 -53.70 30.53
N THR A 632 16.58 -54.74 30.82
CA THR A 632 16.93 -56.17 30.69
C THR A 632 16.03 -56.93 29.71
N ALA A 633 14.84 -56.41 29.39
CA ALA A 633 13.89 -57.07 28.49
C ALA A 633 13.03 -56.07 27.71
N GLY A 634 12.44 -56.55 26.61
CA GLY A 634 11.47 -55.84 25.78
C GLY A 634 12.07 -54.79 24.84
N THR A 635 11.21 -53.97 24.26
CA THR A 635 11.57 -52.95 23.27
C THR A 635 10.87 -51.63 23.52
N VAL A 636 11.39 -50.55 22.94
CA VAL A 636 10.77 -49.23 23.00
C VAL A 636 10.71 -48.63 21.61
N LEU A 637 9.53 -48.13 21.23
CA LEU A 637 9.31 -47.34 20.03
C LEU A 637 9.26 -45.85 20.40
N TRP A 638 9.82 -45.00 19.54
CA TRP A 638 9.90 -43.55 19.69
C TRP A 638 9.40 -42.87 18.42
N ASP A 639 8.59 -41.83 18.58
CA ASP A 639 8.01 -41.08 17.47
C ASP A 639 7.66 -39.62 17.83
N ASN A 640 7.38 -38.79 16.83
CA ASN A 640 6.93 -37.40 16.96
C ASN A 640 7.80 -36.54 17.90
N ALA A 641 9.12 -36.68 17.81
CA ALA A 641 10.07 -35.97 18.64
C ALA A 641 10.05 -34.46 18.37
N VAL A 642 10.16 -33.64 19.40
CA VAL A 642 10.12 -32.17 19.35
C VAL A 642 11.24 -31.62 20.23
N VAL A 643 12.12 -30.83 19.61
CA VAL A 643 13.17 -30.06 20.27
C VAL A 643 13.03 -28.64 19.78
N ARG A 644 12.73 -27.69 20.67
CA ARG A 644 12.57 -26.28 20.30
C ARG A 644 13.20 -25.36 21.34
N PRO A 645 14.00 -24.36 20.96
CA PRO A 645 14.39 -23.28 21.86
C PRO A 645 13.15 -22.53 22.36
N VAL A 646 13.09 -22.28 23.67
CA VAL A 646 12.05 -21.46 24.28
C VAL A 646 12.56 -20.02 24.30
N ILE A 647 11.90 -19.16 23.53
CA ILE A 647 12.20 -17.72 23.50
C ILE A 647 11.24 -17.02 24.45
N ALA A 648 11.78 -16.48 25.54
CA ALA A 648 11.00 -15.72 26.50
C ALA A 648 10.53 -14.39 25.87
N GLY A 649 9.22 -14.26 25.59
CA GLY A 649 8.56 -12.95 25.45
C GLY A 649 7.79 -12.66 24.17
N VAL A 650 7.96 -13.39 23.06
CA VAL A 650 7.33 -13.01 21.77
C VAL A 650 6.90 -14.24 20.93
N GLN A 651 6.22 -15.22 21.53
CA GLN A 651 5.66 -16.35 20.76
C GLN A 651 4.15 -16.24 20.53
N ILE A 652 3.48 -15.32 21.22
CA ILE A 652 2.04 -15.13 21.09
C ILE A 652 1.82 -13.85 20.30
N ALA A 653 1.57 -14.00 18.99
CA ALA A 653 1.16 -12.87 18.16
C ALA A 653 -0.17 -12.28 18.67
N ASP A 654 -0.46 -11.02 18.35
CA ASP A 654 -1.73 -10.38 18.69
C ASP A 654 -2.91 -11.22 18.18
N GLY A 655 -3.83 -11.56 19.08
CA GLY A 655 -4.97 -12.42 18.77
C GLY A 655 -4.65 -13.91 18.57
N ALA A 656 -3.39 -14.34 18.75
CA ALA A 656 -3.01 -15.73 18.54
C ALA A 656 -3.66 -16.70 19.54
N ILE A 657 -4.09 -16.23 20.72
CA ILE A 657 -4.84 -17.05 21.69
C ILE A 657 -6.34 -16.99 21.35
N SER A 658 -6.78 -17.87 20.46
CA SER A 658 -8.20 -18.12 20.19
C SER A 658 -8.81 -19.05 21.25
N THR A 659 -10.14 -19.09 21.35
CA THR A 659 -10.89 -19.90 22.33
C THR A 659 -10.42 -21.37 22.42
N PRO A 660 -10.14 -22.10 21.32
CA PRO A 660 -9.65 -23.47 21.38
C PRO A 660 -8.23 -23.63 21.94
N LYS A 661 -7.43 -22.56 21.95
CA LYS A 661 -6.03 -22.58 22.42
C LYS A 661 -5.92 -22.37 23.94
N LEU A 662 -7.03 -22.07 24.61
CA LEU A 662 -7.16 -22.12 26.06
C LEU A 662 -8.06 -23.30 26.42
N LEU A 663 -7.48 -24.32 27.04
CA LEU A 663 -8.28 -25.39 27.63
C LEU A 663 -9.23 -24.83 28.70
N ALA A 664 -10.38 -25.49 28.89
CA ALA A 664 -11.29 -25.13 29.97
C ALA A 664 -10.55 -25.16 31.32
N GLY A 665 -10.63 -24.07 32.09
CA GLY A 665 -9.90 -23.92 33.36
C GLY A 665 -8.40 -23.61 33.21
N ALA A 666 -7.89 -23.35 32.01
CA ALA A 666 -6.48 -23.03 31.80
C ALA A 666 -6.05 -21.73 32.50
N VAL A 667 -6.94 -20.75 32.66
CA VAL A 667 -6.71 -19.52 33.41
C VAL A 667 -7.39 -19.64 34.77
N THR A 668 -6.61 -20.00 35.79
CA THR A 668 -7.06 -20.07 37.20
C THR A 668 -6.73 -18.77 37.94
N ALA A 669 -7.27 -18.59 39.15
CA ALA A 669 -7.00 -17.41 39.97
C ALA A 669 -5.48 -17.20 40.20
N ASP A 670 -4.72 -18.26 40.47
CA ASP A 670 -3.26 -18.17 40.70
C ASP A 670 -2.47 -17.76 39.44
N LYS A 671 -3.07 -17.89 38.25
CA LYS A 671 -2.48 -17.47 36.98
C LYS A 671 -2.82 -16.02 36.62
N LEU A 672 -3.66 -15.36 37.42
CA LEU A 672 -3.97 -13.94 37.30
C LEU A 672 -3.33 -13.20 38.48
N LEU A 673 -2.42 -12.28 38.18
CA LEU A 673 -1.89 -11.40 39.22
C LEU A 673 -3.03 -10.60 39.87
N ALA A 674 -2.85 -10.22 41.13
CA ALA A 674 -3.80 -9.35 41.81
C ALA A 674 -4.03 -8.07 40.99
N GLN A 675 -5.30 -7.71 40.75
CA GLN A 675 -5.71 -6.57 39.92
C GLN A 675 -5.34 -6.68 38.43
N ALA A 676 -4.98 -7.86 37.93
CA ALA A 676 -4.67 -8.05 36.50
C ALA A 676 -5.86 -7.73 35.59
N VAL A 677 -7.09 -7.95 36.05
CA VAL A 677 -8.34 -7.62 35.34
C VAL A 677 -8.97 -6.39 35.98
N THR A 678 -8.65 -5.20 35.45
CA THR A 678 -9.24 -3.93 35.88
C THR A 678 -10.55 -3.65 35.13
N ALA A 679 -11.33 -2.68 35.59
CA ALA A 679 -12.59 -2.29 34.93
C ALA A 679 -12.38 -1.90 33.45
N GLU A 680 -11.26 -1.25 33.11
CA GLU A 680 -10.91 -0.88 31.72
C GLU A 680 -10.67 -2.09 30.81
N LYS A 681 -10.23 -3.22 31.38
CA LYS A 681 -10.00 -4.48 30.65
C LYS A 681 -11.27 -5.30 30.43
N ILE A 682 -12.39 -4.87 31.02
CA ILE A 682 -13.70 -5.51 30.86
C ILE A 682 -14.52 -4.62 29.94
N ALA A 683 -14.86 -5.14 28.75
CA ALA A 683 -15.73 -4.42 27.83
C ALA A 683 -17.09 -4.11 28.49
N ALA A 684 -17.69 -2.98 28.10
CA ALA A 684 -19.02 -2.60 28.59
C ALA A 684 -20.02 -3.75 28.34
N LEU A 685 -20.81 -4.08 29.37
CA LEU A 685 -21.81 -5.17 29.37
C LEU A 685 -21.24 -6.59 29.23
N ALA A 686 -19.92 -6.81 29.33
CA ALA A 686 -19.34 -8.14 29.21
C ALA A 686 -19.73 -9.09 30.37
N VAL A 687 -20.03 -8.54 31.55
CA VAL A 687 -20.52 -9.30 32.72
C VAL A 687 -22.03 -9.09 32.83
N THR A 688 -22.80 -9.97 32.20
CA THR A 688 -24.27 -10.00 32.30
C THR A 688 -24.72 -10.81 33.52
N THR A 689 -26.01 -10.75 33.86
CA THR A 689 -26.59 -11.51 34.98
C THR A 689 -26.34 -13.01 34.87
N ASP A 690 -26.42 -13.58 33.66
CA ASP A 690 -26.19 -15.02 33.43
C ASP A 690 -24.71 -15.43 33.56
N LYS A 691 -23.79 -14.45 33.57
CA LYS A 691 -22.36 -14.67 33.83
C LYS A 691 -22.01 -14.61 35.31
N LEU A 692 -22.97 -14.21 36.16
CA LEU A 692 -22.84 -14.20 37.61
C LEU A 692 -23.63 -15.38 38.19
N SER A 693 -22.97 -16.22 38.97
CA SER A 693 -23.68 -17.23 39.76
C SER A 693 -24.68 -16.56 40.71
N ALA A 694 -25.76 -17.25 41.04
CA ALA A 694 -26.70 -16.80 42.06
C ALA A 694 -25.95 -16.43 43.36
N LEU A 695 -26.27 -15.26 43.93
CA LEU A 695 -25.63 -14.72 45.14
C LEU A 695 -24.13 -14.39 45.00
N ALA A 696 -23.59 -14.32 43.77
CA ALA A 696 -22.18 -14.00 43.56
C ALA A 696 -21.79 -12.61 44.09
N VAL A 697 -22.72 -11.64 44.13
CA VAL A 697 -22.51 -10.31 44.70
C VAL A 697 -23.13 -10.28 46.10
N THR A 698 -22.29 -10.43 47.14
CA THR A 698 -22.68 -10.37 48.55
C THR A 698 -22.45 -8.96 49.11
N ALA A 699 -22.99 -8.68 50.31
CA ALA A 699 -22.81 -7.39 50.97
C ALA A 699 -21.32 -7.00 51.10
N ASP A 700 -20.45 -7.94 51.49
CA ASP A 700 -19.01 -7.69 51.64
C ASP A 700 -18.29 -7.39 50.31
N LYS A 701 -18.89 -7.74 49.17
CA LYS A 701 -18.36 -7.44 47.83
C LYS A 701 -18.80 -6.08 47.31
N LEU A 702 -19.70 -5.39 48.02
CA LEU A 702 -20.14 -4.04 47.70
C LEU A 702 -19.47 -3.06 48.66
N ALA A 703 -18.77 -2.07 48.10
CA ALA A 703 -18.25 -0.99 48.93
C ALA A 703 -19.38 -0.23 49.63
N ALA A 704 -19.07 0.40 50.77
CA ALA A 704 -20.03 1.26 51.46
C ALA A 704 -20.56 2.34 50.50
N ASN A 705 -21.89 2.52 50.48
CA ASN A 705 -22.60 3.45 49.59
C ASN A 705 -22.45 3.16 48.08
N ALA A 706 -21.99 1.95 47.68
CA ALA A 706 -21.86 1.59 46.27
C ALA A 706 -23.19 1.57 45.51
N VAL A 707 -24.29 1.26 46.19
CA VAL A 707 -25.65 1.30 45.63
C VAL A 707 -26.32 2.61 46.06
N THR A 708 -26.31 3.59 45.16
CA THR A 708 -26.94 4.90 45.35
C THR A 708 -28.38 4.89 44.83
N ALA A 709 -29.21 5.86 45.23
CA ALA A 709 -30.60 5.96 44.76
C ALA A 709 -30.71 5.96 43.22
N THR A 710 -29.78 6.60 42.51
CA THR A 710 -29.71 6.62 41.04
C THR A 710 -29.39 5.26 40.40
N LYS A 711 -28.81 4.32 41.15
CA LYS A 711 -28.50 2.95 40.69
C LYS A 711 -29.65 1.98 40.92
N ILE A 712 -30.72 2.41 41.59
CA ILE A 712 -31.92 1.62 41.85
C ILE A 712 -33.01 2.13 40.90
N ALA A 713 -33.56 1.23 40.09
CA ALA A 713 -34.67 1.58 39.22
C ALA A 713 -35.92 1.91 40.05
N ALA A 714 -36.69 2.92 39.62
CA ALA A 714 -37.91 3.31 40.32
C ALA A 714 -38.88 2.12 40.42
N GLY A 715 -39.30 1.79 41.65
CA GLY A 715 -40.22 0.68 41.93
C GLY A 715 -39.59 -0.71 41.99
N SER A 716 -38.27 -0.87 41.81
CA SER A 716 -37.64 -2.21 41.82
C SER A 716 -37.47 -2.82 43.22
N ILE A 717 -37.72 -2.06 44.28
CA ILE A 717 -37.66 -2.54 45.66
C ILE A 717 -39.06 -2.95 46.11
N GLU A 718 -39.33 -4.26 46.09
CA GLU A 718 -40.54 -4.88 46.61
C GLU A 718 -40.40 -5.14 48.13
N ALA A 719 -41.52 -5.45 48.79
CA ALA A 719 -41.53 -5.76 50.23
C ALA A 719 -40.60 -6.93 50.60
N THR A 720 -40.43 -7.90 49.69
CA THR A 720 -39.51 -9.05 49.85
C THR A 720 -38.03 -8.67 49.82
N HIS A 721 -37.69 -7.54 49.17
CA HIS A 721 -36.32 -7.01 49.12
C HIS A 721 -35.91 -6.31 50.43
N ILE A 722 -36.86 -6.02 51.32
CA ILE A 722 -36.63 -5.34 52.59
C ILE A 722 -36.90 -6.34 53.73
N LYS A 723 -35.86 -6.64 54.53
CA LYS A 723 -36.05 -7.44 55.74
C LYS A 723 -37.07 -6.77 56.67
N ALA A 724 -37.95 -7.55 57.30
CA ALA A 724 -38.90 -7.05 58.30
C ALA A 724 -38.17 -6.24 59.40
N GLY A 725 -38.63 -5.02 59.65
CA GLY A 725 -38.02 -4.09 60.60
C GLY A 725 -36.73 -3.40 60.14
N ALA A 726 -36.30 -3.56 58.88
CA ALA A 726 -35.08 -2.92 58.38
C ALA A 726 -35.18 -1.38 58.33
N ILE A 727 -36.39 -0.83 58.12
CA ILE A 727 -36.66 0.60 58.17
C ILE A 727 -37.18 0.93 59.58
N THR A 728 -36.29 1.46 60.42
CA THR A 728 -36.58 1.94 61.77
C THR A 728 -36.92 3.44 61.73
N ALA A 729 -37.57 3.97 62.77
CA ALA A 729 -37.96 5.38 62.82
C ALA A 729 -36.77 6.35 62.66
N GLU A 730 -35.58 5.98 63.15
CA GLU A 730 -34.34 6.75 62.98
C GLU A 730 -33.81 6.77 61.53
N LYS A 731 -34.25 5.83 60.68
CA LYS A 731 -33.86 5.70 59.26
C LYS A 731 -34.83 6.42 58.32
N ILE A 732 -35.84 7.08 58.87
CA ILE A 732 -36.81 7.90 58.15
C ILE A 732 -36.42 9.35 58.43
N ASP A 733 -35.78 10.01 57.44
CA ASP A 733 -35.45 11.43 57.55
C ASP A 733 -36.71 12.28 57.78
N ALA A 734 -36.54 13.45 58.39
CA ALA A 734 -37.59 14.46 58.43
C ALA A 734 -38.09 14.71 56.99
N ASP A 735 -39.41 14.68 56.79
CA ASP A 735 -40.08 14.80 55.49
C ASP A 735 -39.94 13.60 54.52
N ALA A 736 -39.40 12.45 54.93
CA ALA A 736 -39.41 11.26 54.06
C ALA A 736 -40.84 10.79 53.70
N ILE A 737 -41.85 11.15 54.51
CA ILE A 737 -43.27 11.03 54.20
C ILE A 737 -43.84 12.42 53.86
N ASN A 738 -43.52 12.93 52.66
CA ASN A 738 -43.83 14.30 52.21
C ASN A 738 -45.10 14.43 51.35
N GLY A 739 -46.22 13.87 51.81
CA GLY A 739 -47.54 14.18 51.23
C GLY A 739 -48.18 13.09 50.36
N LYS A 740 -47.98 11.81 50.71
CA LYS A 740 -48.80 10.71 50.21
C LYS A 740 -49.79 10.22 51.28
N VAL A 741 -50.92 9.68 50.84
CA VAL A 741 -51.93 9.05 51.72
C VAL A 741 -51.34 7.78 52.32
N VAL A 742 -51.37 7.67 53.65
CA VAL A 742 -51.09 6.43 54.38
C VAL A 742 -52.42 5.70 54.55
N THR A 743 -52.70 4.72 53.70
CA THR A 743 -53.97 3.96 53.75
C THR A 743 -53.83 2.73 54.63
N GLY A 744 -54.71 2.56 55.61
CA GLY A 744 -54.82 1.35 56.44
C GLY A 744 -53.72 1.16 57.49
N ALA A 745 -52.83 2.14 57.71
CA ALA A 745 -51.80 2.03 58.74
C ALA A 745 -52.13 2.86 59.99
N ILE A 746 -51.80 2.31 61.16
CA ILE A 746 -51.83 3.05 62.43
C ILE A 746 -50.57 3.92 62.51
N VAL A 747 -50.74 5.24 62.60
CA VAL A 747 -49.64 6.19 62.81
C VAL A 747 -49.62 6.59 64.28
N ARG A 748 -48.54 6.32 65.00
CA ARG A 748 -48.41 6.66 66.43
C ARG A 748 -47.11 7.39 66.74
N THR A 749 -47.15 8.36 67.65
CA THR A 749 -45.96 9.17 68.01
C THR A 749 -45.02 8.48 69.00
N ALA A 750 -45.50 7.48 69.74
CA ALA A 750 -44.71 6.66 70.66
C ALA A 750 -45.35 5.28 70.87
N ALA A 751 -44.58 4.31 71.36
CA ALA A 751 -45.08 2.96 71.65
C ALA A 751 -45.95 2.89 72.93
N SER A 752 -45.67 3.74 73.92
CA SER A 752 -46.39 3.81 75.20
C SER A 752 -46.35 5.24 75.77
N GLY A 753 -47.02 5.45 76.91
CA GLY A 753 -47.07 6.76 77.56
C GLY A 753 -47.93 7.77 76.80
N ARG A 754 -47.61 9.06 76.96
CA ARG A 754 -48.32 10.16 76.32
C ARG A 754 -48.05 10.16 74.82
N ARG A 755 -49.08 9.91 74.01
CA ARG A 755 -48.93 9.74 72.56
C ARG A 755 -50.19 10.13 71.81
N LEU A 756 -50.03 10.42 70.54
CA LEU A 756 -51.11 10.57 69.57
C LEU A 756 -51.12 9.35 68.66
N VAL A 757 -52.30 8.83 68.34
CA VAL A 757 -52.50 7.70 67.43
C VAL A 757 -53.58 8.04 66.42
N LEU A 758 -53.25 8.02 65.13
CA LEU A 758 -54.23 7.95 64.05
C LEU A 758 -54.57 6.49 63.83
N ASN A 759 -55.77 6.08 64.22
CA ASN A 759 -56.23 4.71 64.10
C ASN A 759 -57.44 4.65 63.15
N PRO A 760 -57.28 4.14 61.93
CA PRO A 760 -58.39 4.04 60.98
C PRO A 760 -59.46 3.02 61.40
N ASP A 761 -59.12 2.08 62.31
CA ASP A 761 -59.97 0.94 62.67
C ASP A 761 -60.44 0.95 64.14
N SER A 762 -60.30 2.07 64.87
CA SER A 762 -60.69 2.12 66.29
C SER A 762 -62.20 1.96 66.49
N ASP A 763 -62.67 0.89 67.15
CA ASP A 763 -64.08 0.65 67.47
C ASP A 763 -65.06 0.93 66.31
N SER A 764 -64.67 0.53 65.10
CA SER A 764 -65.44 0.69 63.85
C SER A 764 -65.59 2.15 63.35
N GLN A 765 -64.80 3.10 63.87
CA GLN A 765 -64.77 4.49 63.41
C GLN A 765 -63.33 5.03 63.37
N PRO A 766 -62.93 5.81 62.35
CA PRO A 766 -61.61 6.41 62.33
C PRO A 766 -61.51 7.47 63.45
N ALA A 767 -60.48 7.34 64.30
CA ALA A 767 -60.23 8.29 65.38
C ALA A 767 -58.78 8.76 65.43
N LEU A 768 -58.63 10.01 65.88
CA LEU A 768 -57.41 10.49 66.50
C LEU A 768 -57.48 10.19 67.99
N GLU A 769 -56.71 9.22 68.46
CA GLU A 769 -56.62 8.85 69.86
C GLU A 769 -55.49 9.62 70.55
N VAL A 770 -55.83 10.28 71.65
CA VAL A 770 -54.91 11.05 72.50
C VAL A 770 -54.75 10.28 73.81
N PHE A 771 -53.57 9.74 74.05
CA PHE A 771 -53.25 9.07 75.31
C PHE A 771 -52.62 10.08 76.26
N SER A 772 -53.14 10.19 77.48
CA SER A 772 -52.62 11.08 78.51
C SER A 772 -51.27 10.61 79.05
N GLY A 773 -51.03 9.30 79.00
CA GLY A 773 -49.86 8.65 79.59
C GLY A 773 -49.99 8.37 81.08
N SER A 774 -51.17 8.61 81.67
CA SER A 774 -51.48 8.21 83.04
C SER A 774 -51.49 6.68 83.17
N SER A 775 -50.95 6.17 84.28
CA SER A 775 -51.00 4.74 84.61
C SER A 775 -52.40 4.26 84.97
N SER A 776 -53.33 5.18 85.24
CA SER A 776 -54.73 4.89 85.57
C SER A 776 -55.70 5.21 84.42
N GLU A 777 -55.17 5.42 83.21
CA GLU A 777 -55.95 5.61 81.99
C GLU A 777 -56.51 4.27 81.51
N THR A 778 -57.84 4.16 81.41
CA THR A 778 -58.53 2.95 80.94
C THR A 778 -59.00 3.08 79.51
N SER A 779 -59.07 4.29 78.95
CA SER A 779 -59.38 4.54 77.55
C SER A 779 -58.78 5.87 77.08
N PRO A 780 -58.28 5.96 75.83
CA PRO A 780 -57.74 7.21 75.30
C PRO A 780 -58.82 8.26 75.09
N GLY A 781 -58.42 9.51 75.05
CA GLY A 781 -59.25 10.57 74.50
C GLY A 781 -59.35 10.40 73.01
N ARG A 782 -60.46 10.81 72.40
CA ARG A 782 -60.69 10.60 70.97
C ARG A 782 -61.24 11.85 70.32
N VAL A 783 -60.75 12.13 69.12
CA VAL A 783 -61.46 12.98 68.14
C VAL A 783 -61.89 12.04 67.03
N ARG A 784 -63.19 11.79 66.91
CA ARG A 784 -63.73 10.88 65.90
C ARG A 784 -64.92 11.48 65.20
N ALA A 785 -65.12 11.05 63.95
CA ALA A 785 -66.38 11.28 63.25
C ALA A 785 -67.26 10.05 63.44
N SER A 786 -68.49 10.27 63.85
CA SER A 786 -69.54 9.27 63.97
C SER A 786 -70.75 9.69 63.16
N VAL A 787 -71.66 8.77 62.94
CA VAL A 787 -73.00 9.06 62.40
C VAL A 787 -74.00 8.43 63.36
N ILE A 788 -74.90 9.25 63.89
CA ILE A 788 -76.04 8.77 64.67
C ILE A 788 -77.16 8.45 63.67
N ASP A 789 -77.56 7.20 63.60
CA ASP A 789 -78.73 6.79 62.82
C ASP A 789 -80.00 7.12 63.62
N MET A 790 -80.79 8.07 63.12
CA MET A 790 -82.08 8.46 63.71
C MET A 790 -83.27 7.78 63.01
N GLY A 791 -83.01 6.68 62.28
CA GLY A 791 -83.98 5.84 61.60
C GLY A 791 -84.41 6.37 60.23
N THR A 792 -84.86 7.62 60.13
CA THR A 792 -85.28 8.24 58.85
C THR A 792 -84.26 9.20 58.26
N TRP A 793 -83.31 9.66 59.07
CA TRP A 793 -82.21 10.54 58.69
C TRP A 793 -80.99 10.19 59.54
N VAL A 794 -79.81 10.50 59.00
CA VAL A 794 -78.53 10.31 59.68
C VAL A 794 -77.98 11.65 60.12
N GLN A 795 -77.52 11.71 61.37
CA GLN A 795 -76.89 12.91 61.93
C GLN A 795 -75.37 12.67 62.01
N PRO A 796 -74.56 13.28 61.13
CA PRO A 796 -73.11 13.26 61.28
C PRO A 796 -72.71 14.05 62.52
N GLU A 797 -71.78 13.50 63.30
CA GLU A 797 -71.26 14.10 64.51
C GLU A 797 -69.74 14.00 64.53
N VAL A 798 -69.07 15.02 65.08
CA VAL A 798 -67.68 14.92 65.51
C VAL A 798 -67.67 14.88 67.03
N VAL A 799 -67.22 13.77 67.60
CA VAL A 799 -67.17 13.55 69.04
C VAL A 799 -65.76 13.86 69.56
N LEU A 800 -65.69 14.69 70.58
CA LEU A 800 -64.48 15.01 71.34
C LEU A 800 -64.57 14.37 72.72
N GLU A 801 -63.73 13.38 72.98
CA GLU A 801 -63.66 12.68 74.27
C GLU A 801 -62.34 12.95 74.96
N SER A 802 -62.41 13.21 76.27
CA SER A 802 -61.22 13.20 77.12
C SER A 802 -60.77 11.77 77.40
N PRO A 803 -59.47 11.54 77.64
CA PRO A 803 -59.00 10.26 78.17
C PRO A 803 -59.72 9.92 79.47
N LEU A 804 -60.16 8.68 79.61
CA LEU A 804 -60.79 8.20 80.83
C LEU A 804 -59.69 7.79 81.81
N VAL A 805 -59.52 8.61 82.86
CA VAL A 805 -58.60 8.37 83.97
C VAL A 805 -59.44 8.30 85.26
N ALA A 806 -59.28 7.24 86.04
CA ALA A 806 -60.10 7.03 87.25
C ALA A 806 -60.12 8.27 88.16
N SER A 807 -61.32 8.70 88.61
CA SER A 807 -61.56 9.86 89.50
C SER A 807 -61.32 11.26 88.89
N SER A 808 -61.64 11.47 87.61
CA SER A 808 -61.46 12.78 86.96
C SER A 808 -62.79 13.39 86.48
N ARG A 809 -62.87 14.72 86.56
CA ARG A 809 -63.84 15.56 85.85
C ARG A 809 -63.27 15.85 84.46
N ALA A 810 -64.03 15.55 83.41
CA ALA A 810 -63.66 15.90 82.05
C ALA A 810 -63.95 17.38 81.80
N ASP A 811 -62.90 18.20 81.71
CA ASP A 811 -63.04 19.61 81.33
C ASP A 811 -62.63 19.79 79.86
N VAL A 812 -63.60 19.90 78.94
CA VAL A 812 -63.34 20.35 77.56
C VAL A 812 -63.18 21.87 77.58
N THR A 813 -61.94 22.32 77.68
CA THR A 813 -61.61 23.74 77.76
C THR A 813 -61.28 24.30 76.38
N LEU A 814 -62.24 24.97 75.74
CA LEU A 814 -62.02 25.70 74.49
C LEU A 814 -61.49 27.11 74.80
N ARG A 815 -60.19 27.33 74.59
CA ARG A 815 -59.54 28.64 74.77
C ARG A 815 -59.24 29.24 73.40
N SER A 816 -59.67 30.48 73.17
CA SER A 816 -59.13 31.27 72.05
C SER A 816 -57.75 31.81 72.45
N PRO A 817 -56.72 31.68 71.61
CA PRO A 817 -55.49 32.45 71.79
C PRO A 817 -55.81 33.96 71.65
N GLU A 818 -55.24 34.79 72.53
CA GLU A 818 -55.40 36.25 72.45
C GLU A 818 -54.57 36.82 71.29
N LEU A 819 -55.24 37.36 70.28
CA LEU A 819 -54.64 38.32 69.35
C LEU A 819 -55.50 39.59 69.41
N ASN A 820 -54.97 40.67 70.00
CA ASN A 820 -55.63 41.98 70.07
C ASN A 820 -57.05 41.98 70.68
N GLY A 821 -57.26 41.22 71.76
CA GLY A 821 -58.46 41.37 72.61
C GLY A 821 -59.79 40.94 71.99
N LYS A 822 -59.77 40.17 70.89
CA LYS A 822 -60.97 39.59 70.27
C LYS A 822 -60.82 38.08 70.06
N GLY A 823 -60.53 37.36 71.13
CA GLY A 823 -60.65 35.90 71.14
C GLY A 823 -62.12 35.51 71.14
N LEU A 824 -62.66 35.10 70.00
CA LEU A 824 -64.05 34.68 69.84
C LEU A 824 -64.06 33.18 69.52
N VAL A 825 -64.50 32.35 70.47
CA VAL A 825 -64.92 30.98 70.16
C VAL A 825 -66.33 31.07 69.60
N ARG A 826 -66.41 31.11 68.27
CA ARG A 826 -67.66 31.26 67.52
C ARG A 826 -68.17 29.89 67.12
N LEU A 827 -69.21 29.40 67.79
CA LEU A 827 -69.95 28.21 67.39
C LEU A 827 -71.11 28.67 66.52
N GLU A 828 -70.87 28.78 65.21
CA GLU A 828 -71.92 29.11 64.24
C GLU A 828 -72.53 27.83 63.68
N PRO A 829 -73.86 27.67 63.70
CA PRO A 829 -74.53 26.64 62.93
C PRO A 829 -74.31 26.91 61.43
N SER A 830 -73.97 25.86 60.65
CA SER A 830 -73.38 26.05 59.32
C SER A 830 -74.36 26.17 58.15
N ASP A 831 -75.67 26.30 58.35
CA ASP A 831 -76.59 26.58 57.25
C ASP A 831 -77.80 27.41 57.70
N GLN A 832 -78.24 28.28 56.80
CA GLN A 832 -79.26 29.32 57.05
C GLN A 832 -80.69 28.77 57.16
N THR A 833 -80.88 27.52 57.56
CA THR A 833 -82.20 26.88 57.44
C THR A 833 -82.67 25.98 58.58
N ASP A 834 -81.87 25.63 59.60
CA ASP A 834 -82.37 25.18 60.94
C ASP A 834 -81.21 24.78 61.90
N GLY A 835 -80.13 25.56 61.92
CA GLY A 835 -78.99 25.28 62.77
C GLY A 835 -79.21 25.67 64.24
N HIS A 836 -79.65 24.72 65.06
CA HIS A 836 -79.59 24.86 66.52
C HIS A 836 -78.19 24.51 67.02
N ALA A 837 -77.50 25.46 67.66
CA ALA A 837 -76.33 25.13 68.49
C ALA A 837 -76.84 24.41 69.76
N HIS A 838 -76.93 23.09 69.69
CA HIS A 838 -77.40 22.27 70.81
C HIS A 838 -76.24 22.07 71.79
N VAL A 839 -76.17 22.93 72.81
CA VAL A 839 -75.28 22.71 73.97
C VAL A 839 -76.02 21.78 74.93
N THR A 840 -75.94 20.48 74.66
CA THR A 840 -76.50 19.48 75.56
C THR A 840 -75.54 19.30 76.74
N VAL A 841 -75.87 19.90 77.88
CA VAL A 841 -75.20 19.58 79.14
C VAL A 841 -75.93 18.39 79.75
N GLN A 842 -75.48 17.18 79.44
CA GLN A 842 -75.93 15.99 80.16
C GLN A 842 -75.22 15.94 81.51
N ASN A 843 -75.99 16.04 82.57
CA ASN A 843 -75.47 15.87 83.92
C ASN A 843 -75.19 14.39 84.19
N GLY A 844 -73.95 14.07 84.58
CA GLY A 844 -73.49 12.71 84.87
C GLY A 844 -73.90 12.16 86.24
N GLY A 845 -74.74 12.85 87.01
CA GLY A 845 -75.19 12.36 88.31
C GLY A 845 -76.31 13.17 88.95
N PRO A 846 -77.03 12.59 89.93
CA PRO A 846 -78.29 13.14 90.46
C PRO A 846 -78.18 14.44 91.29
N ASN A 847 -76.99 15.02 91.50
CA ASN A 847 -76.80 16.14 92.44
C ASN A 847 -75.87 17.29 91.98
N ASP A 848 -75.49 17.39 90.69
CA ASP A 848 -74.63 18.50 90.24
C ASP A 848 -75.46 19.63 89.58
N ASP A 849 -75.23 20.89 89.96
CA ASP A 849 -75.88 22.05 89.31
C ASP A 849 -75.12 22.45 88.03
N ALA A 850 -75.81 22.46 86.89
CA ALA A 850 -75.29 23.00 85.62
C ALA A 850 -75.64 24.50 85.48
N ASN A 851 -74.64 25.37 85.60
CA ASN A 851 -74.83 26.82 85.40
C ASN A 851 -74.51 27.23 83.95
N ILE A 852 -75.44 27.94 83.31
CA ILE A 852 -75.23 28.61 82.02
C ILE A 852 -75.20 30.13 82.27
N THR A 853 -74.03 30.75 82.09
CA THR A 853 -73.85 32.20 82.26
C THR A 853 -73.53 32.84 80.92
N LEU A 854 -74.41 33.73 80.43
CA LEU A 854 -74.26 34.46 79.16
C LEU A 854 -74.08 35.96 79.46
N TYR A 855 -73.00 36.57 78.96
CA TYR A 855 -72.71 38.01 79.11
C TYR A 855 -72.91 38.75 77.79
N GLY A 856 -73.69 39.85 77.77
CA GLY A 856 -73.86 40.73 76.61
C GLY A 856 -73.25 42.13 76.85
N ALA A 857 -72.43 42.62 75.90
CA ALA A 857 -71.85 43.97 75.93
C ALA A 857 -72.64 44.97 75.05
N ARG A 858 -72.62 46.26 75.43
CA ARG A 858 -73.41 47.39 74.88
C ARG A 858 -72.92 47.93 73.52
N GLY A 859 -73.83 48.47 72.70
CA GLY A 859 -73.52 49.45 71.64
C GLY A 859 -74.73 50.08 70.93
N SER A 860 -74.84 51.42 71.04
CA SER A 860 -75.55 52.43 70.21
C SER A 860 -77.09 52.44 70.03
N ASN A 861 -77.68 53.54 70.51
CA ASN A 861 -78.86 54.31 70.09
C ASN A 861 -80.24 53.65 69.88
N ALA A 862 -81.22 54.23 70.59
CA ALA A 862 -82.68 54.04 70.54
C ALA A 862 -83.26 52.82 71.28
N GLY A 863 -83.66 53.04 72.55
CA GLY A 863 -84.81 52.38 73.17
C GLY A 863 -84.70 50.89 73.50
N GLY A 864 -83.86 50.53 74.47
CA GLY A 864 -84.04 49.29 75.24
C GLY A 864 -84.97 49.53 76.45
N GLY A 865 -85.84 48.60 76.87
CA GLY A 865 -86.17 47.28 76.35
C GLY A 865 -87.15 46.57 77.27
N TYR A 866 -87.75 45.47 76.80
CA TYR A 866 -88.14 44.32 77.61
C TYR A 866 -88.06 43.05 76.75
N HIS A 867 -87.18 42.12 77.14
CA HIS A 867 -87.20 40.75 76.65
C HIS A 867 -88.30 40.02 77.46
N SER A 868 -89.38 39.61 76.80
CA SER A 868 -90.44 38.85 77.46
C SER A 868 -90.00 37.41 77.67
N MET A 869 -90.00 36.96 78.91
CA MET A 869 -89.98 35.54 79.26
C MET A 869 -91.37 35.16 79.74
N VAL A 870 -92.10 34.38 78.94
CA VAL A 870 -93.45 33.89 79.27
C VAL A 870 -93.32 32.47 79.81
N LEU A 871 -93.41 32.31 81.13
CA LEU A 871 -93.45 31.02 81.81
C LEU A 871 -94.90 30.75 82.24
N LYS A 872 -95.54 29.70 81.71
CA LYS A 872 -96.91 29.31 82.07
C LYS A 872 -96.90 27.91 82.70
N GLY A 873 -97.46 27.80 83.90
CA GLY A 873 -97.68 26.55 84.64
C GLY A 873 -97.92 26.87 86.13
N SER A 874 -98.92 26.25 86.75
CA SER A 874 -99.21 26.45 88.18
C SER A 874 -98.11 25.81 89.04
N GLY A 875 -97.47 26.58 89.92
CA GLY A 875 -96.41 26.11 90.81
C GLY A 875 -95.05 26.82 90.69
N ILE A 876 -94.97 27.96 90.00
CA ILE A 876 -93.74 28.75 89.95
C ILE A 876 -93.67 29.69 91.17
N THR A 877 -92.76 29.41 92.09
CA THR A 877 -92.48 30.25 93.27
C THR A 877 -91.28 31.14 93.00
N TRP A 878 -91.50 32.45 93.07
CA TRP A 878 -90.50 33.49 92.82
C TRP A 878 -89.92 34.00 94.13
N HIS A 879 -88.60 33.91 94.29
CA HIS A 879 -87.91 34.55 95.41
C HIS A 879 -87.63 36.03 95.06
N SER A 880 -88.66 36.87 95.21
CA SER A 880 -88.50 38.33 95.29
C SER A 880 -89.08 38.83 96.62
N GLY A 881 -88.22 39.40 97.47
CA GLY A 881 -88.60 40.08 98.71
C GLY A 881 -89.20 41.45 98.44
N THR A 882 -90.49 41.46 98.05
CA THR A 882 -91.45 42.57 98.05
C THR A 882 -91.28 43.73 97.04
N ARG A 883 -92.22 43.74 96.06
CA ARG A 883 -92.94 44.88 95.43
C ARG A 883 -92.15 46.14 95.01
N GLN A 884 -91.82 46.20 93.72
CA GLN A 884 -92.22 47.24 92.74
C GLN A 884 -91.33 47.08 91.51
N MET A 885 -91.91 47.11 90.29
CA MET A 885 -91.43 48.00 89.21
C MET A 885 -92.13 47.78 87.86
N THR A 886 -92.56 48.91 87.28
CA THR A 886 -92.42 49.27 85.86
C THR A 886 -92.18 50.78 85.84
N TYR A 887 -91.40 51.31 84.89
CA TYR A 887 -91.03 52.73 84.83
C TYR A 887 -91.73 53.44 83.67
N THR A 888 -92.29 54.63 83.97
CA THR A 888 -92.74 55.79 83.13
C THR A 888 -93.95 56.40 83.85
N ASP A 889 -94.01 57.74 83.94
CA ASP A 889 -94.84 58.62 84.82
C ASP A 889 -94.29 58.82 86.24
N GLY A 890 -93.91 60.07 86.56
CA GLY A 890 -93.25 60.42 87.81
C GLY A 890 -94.11 60.19 89.05
N ILE A 891 -93.47 59.83 90.17
CA ILE A 891 -93.90 60.04 91.57
C ILE A 891 -92.77 59.50 92.47
N LEU A 892 -92.16 60.34 93.32
CA LEU A 892 -92.65 60.63 94.67
C LEU A 892 -92.69 59.32 95.49
N ARG A 893 -91.65 59.03 96.28
CA ARG A 893 -91.72 57.92 97.24
C ARG A 893 -92.82 58.25 98.24
N ALA A 894 -93.82 57.40 98.41
CA ALA A 894 -94.61 57.42 99.63
C ALA A 894 -93.70 56.92 100.77
N PRO A 895 -93.56 57.65 101.90
CA PRO A 895 -94.39 58.76 102.38
C PRO A 895 -93.77 60.16 102.21
N ASN A 896 -92.77 60.37 101.36
CA ASN A 896 -91.90 61.55 101.40
C ASN A 896 -92.52 62.84 100.84
N ILE A 897 -93.65 62.81 100.16
CA ILE A 897 -94.28 64.03 99.64
C ILE A 897 -95.80 63.92 99.74
N VAL A 898 -96.46 64.97 100.25
CA VAL A 898 -97.92 65.05 100.41
C VAL A 898 -98.41 66.38 99.84
N THR A 899 -99.50 66.34 99.08
CA THR A 899 -100.14 67.53 98.49
C THR A 899 -101.58 67.64 98.98
N GLY A 900 -102.13 68.84 98.98
CA GLY A 900 -103.55 69.06 99.22
C GLY A 900 -103.96 70.48 98.89
N VAL A 901 -105.23 70.78 99.14
CA VAL A 901 -105.78 72.12 98.96
C VAL A 901 -106.55 72.49 100.22
N VAL A 902 -106.45 73.76 100.60
CA VAL A 902 -107.27 74.33 101.66
C VAL A 902 -107.91 75.62 101.13
N THR A 903 -109.19 75.82 101.39
CA THR A 903 -109.87 77.06 101.03
C THR A 903 -109.85 77.98 102.24
N ILE A 904 -109.23 79.15 102.08
CA ILE A 904 -109.17 80.17 103.11
C ILE A 904 -110.03 81.33 102.63
N THR A 905 -110.96 81.80 103.46
CA THR A 905 -111.70 83.04 103.23
C THR A 905 -110.94 84.18 103.91
N PRO A 906 -110.09 84.93 103.18
CA PRO A 906 -109.26 85.97 103.78
C PRO A 906 -110.10 87.11 104.31
N THR A 907 -109.64 87.72 105.39
CA THR A 907 -110.07 89.07 105.76
C THR A 907 -109.21 90.07 104.97
N ALA A 908 -109.83 91.05 104.31
CA ALA A 908 -109.10 91.97 103.44
C ALA A 908 -107.96 92.69 104.19
N ASN A 909 -106.76 92.71 103.58
CA ASN A 909 -105.52 93.29 104.11
C ASN A 909 -105.05 92.73 105.46
N THR A 910 -105.57 91.57 105.88
CA THR A 910 -105.20 90.92 107.13
C THR A 910 -104.74 89.49 106.84
N PRO A 911 -103.51 89.10 107.21
CA PRO A 911 -103.05 87.73 107.07
C PRO A 911 -104.02 86.76 107.77
N THR A 912 -104.65 85.89 106.98
CA THR A 912 -105.62 84.90 107.44
C THR A 912 -105.03 83.52 107.19
N SER A 913 -105.13 82.59 108.16
CA SER A 913 -104.55 81.26 108.02
C SER A 913 -105.50 80.13 108.36
N VAL A 914 -105.15 78.95 107.84
CA VAL A 914 -105.74 77.67 108.21
C VAL A 914 -104.61 76.67 108.43
N THR A 915 -104.65 75.94 109.54
CA THR A 915 -103.74 74.84 109.81
C THR A 915 -104.28 73.55 109.21
N VAL A 916 -103.44 72.84 108.49
CA VAL A 916 -103.69 71.52 107.94
C VAL A 916 -102.96 70.50 108.81
N SER A 917 -103.69 69.53 109.35
CA SER A 917 -103.17 68.47 110.24
C SER A 917 -103.50 67.08 109.71
N GLY A 918 -102.83 66.05 110.23
CA GLY A 918 -103.09 64.65 109.87
C GLY A 918 -102.33 64.18 108.63
N LEU A 919 -101.27 64.90 108.24
CA LEU A 919 -100.38 64.48 107.17
C LEU A 919 -99.43 63.38 107.70
N ASN A 920 -98.81 62.62 106.81
CA ASN A 920 -97.84 61.59 107.19
C ASN A 920 -96.65 61.62 106.22
N VAL A 921 -95.95 62.75 106.19
CA VAL A 921 -94.82 63.02 105.32
C VAL A 921 -93.53 62.47 105.94
N SER A 922 -92.81 61.60 105.24
CA SER A 922 -91.53 61.04 105.69
C SER A 922 -90.34 61.88 105.27
N GLY A 923 -89.36 62.01 106.17
CA GLY A 923 -88.17 62.84 106.00
C GLY A 923 -87.75 63.46 107.32
N THR A 924 -86.61 64.14 107.36
CA THR A 924 -86.19 64.92 108.54
C THR A 924 -86.21 66.42 108.28
N VAL A 925 -86.24 66.82 107.01
CA VAL A 925 -86.36 68.20 106.57
C VAL A 925 -87.62 68.34 105.71
N PHE A 926 -88.54 69.19 106.14
CA PHE A 926 -89.81 69.41 105.44
C PHE A 926 -89.84 70.80 104.80
N ARG A 927 -90.13 70.84 103.52
CA ARG A 927 -90.33 72.07 102.76
C ARG A 927 -91.74 72.09 102.23
N ALA A 928 -92.49 73.15 102.54
CA ALA A 928 -93.80 73.37 101.94
C ALA A 928 -93.71 74.43 100.85
N PHE A 929 -94.37 74.16 99.74
CA PHE A 929 -94.69 75.14 98.72
C PHE A 929 -96.18 75.36 98.77
N VAL A 930 -96.59 76.61 98.90
CA VAL A 930 -98.00 77.00 98.81
C VAL A 930 -98.19 77.93 97.63
N THR A 931 -99.31 77.75 96.94
CA THR A 931 -99.71 78.64 95.85
C THR A 931 -101.21 78.90 95.94
N ALA A 932 -101.57 80.17 95.98
CA ALA A 932 -102.96 80.59 95.97
C ALA A 932 -103.45 80.64 94.53
N SER A 933 -104.58 80.00 94.24
CA SER A 933 -105.26 80.11 92.96
C SER A 933 -106.44 81.06 93.09
N SER A 934 -106.45 82.14 92.30
CA SER A 934 -107.58 83.05 92.25
C SER A 934 -107.93 83.52 90.85
N THR A 935 -109.23 83.64 90.61
CA THR A 935 -109.85 84.07 89.35
C THR A 935 -110.23 85.56 89.31
N VAL A 936 -109.89 86.36 90.33
CA VAL A 936 -110.20 87.81 90.37
C VAL A 936 -108.98 88.63 89.95
N PRO A 937 -109.00 89.32 88.78
CA PRO A 937 -107.87 90.12 88.29
C PRO A 937 -107.67 91.40 89.11
N GLY A 938 -106.41 91.77 89.42
CA GLY A 938 -106.05 93.10 89.95
C GLY A 938 -105.82 93.23 91.46
N THR A 939 -105.78 92.13 92.24
CA THR A 939 -105.47 92.14 93.68
C THR A 939 -104.23 91.31 94.01
N VAL A 940 -103.29 91.83 94.79
CA VAL A 940 -102.12 91.07 95.27
C VAL A 940 -102.59 89.95 96.19
N VAL A 941 -102.23 88.71 95.87
CA VAL A 941 -102.48 87.53 96.69
C VAL A 941 -101.13 86.95 97.07
N GLU A 942 -100.75 87.09 98.33
CA GLU A 942 -99.55 86.47 98.87
C GLU A 942 -99.95 85.27 99.71
N CYS A 943 -99.32 84.13 99.48
CA CYS A 943 -99.49 82.94 100.31
C CYS A 943 -98.14 82.44 100.79
N THR A 944 -98.08 82.07 102.07
CA THR A 944 -96.89 81.51 102.69
C THR A 944 -97.27 80.32 103.55
N ALA A 945 -96.33 79.41 103.74
CA ALA A 945 -96.47 78.30 104.66
C ALA A 945 -95.55 78.50 105.85
N SER A 946 -96.02 78.16 107.04
CA SER A 946 -95.20 78.11 108.25
C SER A 946 -95.48 76.83 109.03
N SER A 947 -94.61 76.51 109.98
CA SER A 947 -94.77 75.34 110.87
C SER A 947 -94.94 74.02 110.12
N VAL A 948 -94.12 73.82 109.09
CA VAL A 948 -94.16 72.64 108.22
C VAL A 948 -93.51 71.45 108.92
N THR A 949 -94.25 70.36 109.08
CA THR A 949 -93.79 69.13 109.74
C THR A 949 -94.24 67.88 108.97
N ALA A 950 -93.80 66.71 109.43
CA ALA A 950 -94.30 65.42 108.95
C ALA A 950 -95.83 65.31 109.02
N SER A 951 -96.47 65.98 109.98
CA SER A 951 -97.88 65.80 110.31
C SER A 951 -98.79 66.97 109.93
N GLY A 952 -98.25 68.09 109.44
CA GLY A 952 -99.04 69.25 109.09
C GLY A 952 -98.26 70.46 108.58
N LEU A 953 -99.00 71.52 108.24
CA LEU A 953 -98.47 72.85 107.98
C LEU A 953 -99.54 73.90 108.31
N THR A 954 -99.14 75.15 108.52
CA THR A 954 -100.07 76.29 108.54
C THR A 954 -99.95 77.07 107.25
N VAL A 955 -101.06 77.23 106.55
CA VAL A 955 -101.13 77.98 105.28
C VAL A 955 -101.70 79.36 105.57
N TRP A 956 -100.97 80.38 105.18
CA TRP A 956 -101.36 81.78 105.30
C TRP A 956 -101.71 82.34 103.93
N ILE A 957 -102.70 83.23 103.91
CA ILE A 957 -103.00 84.08 102.77
C ILE A 957 -103.18 85.52 103.23
N ASN A 958 -102.58 86.46 102.49
CA ASN A 958 -102.83 87.88 102.64
C ASN A 958 -103.33 88.43 101.31
N ARG A 959 -104.48 89.11 101.35
CA ARG A 959 -105.18 89.55 100.15
C ARG A 959 -105.97 90.82 100.39
N THR A 960 -106.03 91.71 99.41
CA THR A 960 -106.80 92.96 99.48
C THR A 960 -108.32 92.80 99.34
N SER A 961 -108.84 91.58 99.11
CA SER A 961 -110.27 91.26 98.98
C SER A 961 -110.67 90.09 99.87
N THR A 962 -111.96 89.96 100.20
CA THR A 962 -112.50 88.90 101.05
C THR A 962 -112.90 87.61 100.33
N THR A 963 -112.62 87.49 99.04
CA THR A 963 -112.99 86.32 98.23
C THR A 963 -112.28 85.05 98.72
N ALA A 964 -113.07 84.01 99.01
CA ALA A 964 -112.54 82.67 99.33
C ALA A 964 -111.53 82.23 98.26
N THR A 965 -110.34 81.87 98.71
CA THR A 965 -109.22 81.55 97.82
C THR A 965 -108.71 80.17 98.19
N SER A 966 -108.65 79.28 97.20
CA SER A 966 -108.06 77.96 97.36
C SER A 966 -106.54 78.09 97.31
N VAL A 967 -105.88 77.68 98.38
CA VAL A 967 -104.43 77.61 98.48
C VAL A 967 -104.02 76.15 98.41
N TRP A 968 -103.31 75.81 97.34
CA TRP A 968 -102.72 74.50 97.16
C TRP A 968 -101.42 74.44 97.94
N TYR A 969 -101.18 73.31 98.61
CA TYR A 969 -99.93 73.05 99.31
C TYR A 969 -99.31 71.75 98.85
N LEU A 970 -97.97 71.74 98.82
CA LEU A 970 -97.11 70.60 98.54
C LEU A 970 -96.05 70.57 99.64
N ILE A 971 -96.05 69.55 100.49
CA ILE A 971 -94.98 69.31 101.45
C ILE A 971 -94.07 68.22 100.90
N ILE A 972 -92.77 68.49 100.88
CA ILE A 972 -91.72 67.55 100.55
C ILE A 972 -90.86 67.31 101.79
N GLY A 973 -90.81 66.06 102.24
CA GLY A 973 -89.82 65.54 103.17
C GLY A 973 -88.65 64.92 102.40
N SER A 974 -87.43 65.34 102.74
CA SER A 974 -86.18 64.75 102.25
C SER A 974 -85.42 64.01 103.34
#